data_AF-A0AA88GR03-F1
#
_entry.id   AF-A0AA88GR03-F1
#
_cell.length_a   1.000
_cell.length_b   1.000
_cell.length_c   1.000
_cell.angle_alpha   90.00
_cell.angle_beta   90.00
_cell.angle_gamma   90.00
#
_symmetry.space_group_name_H-M   'P 1'
#
loop_
_entity.id
_entity.type
_entity.pdbx_description
1 polymer ?
#
loop_
_entity_poly.entity_id
_entity_poly.type
_entity_poly.pdbx_seq_one_letter_code
_entity_poly.pdbx_strand_id
1 'polypeptide(L)'
;MFNDRLAAANRLSKVAHQFYFFQSFLGIHNTCAQQPHYYFHHHAHTKHLDPSITKLVKDFILDKNDFLQKHIQTHGSLQHMPLLFQSDKKMVLEAVKKNGCALEFASEELRNDLQVVLTAIRQNGMSIQYASKSLRLDKDLVIEALKTAPQVITILIPELVQFYSNHTSKESLSSILELFIVHEPKVFKFLPSHLHDLIEPSRVLVRNGMLLKYFPRHVKKNYAHVMEAVSNHGLALKFASQKLRNTENVILAAIVNHDAALQYASDKFKSNEEFILYTMGFTRGRTFIHASEDLKKNISVINQALSYDGMLLQYVPDKSDLSIRDREIISAAIQACDSFETLQEIISLVTVKNPSLIWNDQDLQMDILMKAVEHISSSNIDLFNELSKNEAFLQKAIEKDSKWLAWYDMNSMSREQLKEMISKYGLKEFSEKYINYTSDYDLVMHAITTNGGHNLQYASESLRSNLEIVNAAIENDASTIRFCGKTILGNNEIMKRVIEKEPQYFIYGDATQLLSNKEMVLFILQEFKAKKYHPTMDSVLIKLLEGLSEELRNDEDVATLCADIRSGLSLHYFSPHIRSNLHVMSHAIANDPFSVQFIPENSELRNNFEFMMRVVSLSGQLLCYASKELQDHAELVFQACKSCSNALEFASLRLRNDFNLVLKVVQLECNTFNSVLAFASKELQNNKEIVLNAIQRNPRAYLEASEKLQADEQVAMETVSQNGIFLYFMPESIRNNLEVVLRAVENDPWSYAFVTSDSIRNHEQVIKIVGLELIEKIDRYDQDEVFRMRYLALYD
;
A
#
# COMPACT_ATOMS: atom_id res chain seq x y z
N MET A 1 -74.17 -42.61 -44.95
CA MET A 1 -74.16 -41.14 -45.17
C MET A 1 -75.12 -40.33 -44.28
N PHE A 2 -75.81 -40.90 -43.29
CA PHE A 2 -76.59 -40.10 -42.30
C PHE A 2 -75.96 -40.02 -40.90
N ASN A 3 -74.89 -40.79 -40.60
CA ASN A 3 -74.23 -40.77 -39.29
C ASN A 3 -72.99 -39.85 -39.19
N ASP A 4 -72.33 -39.49 -40.30
CA ASP A 4 -71.15 -38.60 -40.25
C ASP A 4 -71.49 -37.10 -40.18
N ARG A 5 -72.71 -36.70 -40.57
CA ARG A 5 -73.15 -35.31 -40.42
C ARG A 5 -73.61 -34.97 -38.99
N LEU A 6 -73.99 -35.97 -38.18
CA LEU A 6 -74.31 -35.77 -36.76
C LEU A 6 -73.06 -35.56 -35.89
N ALA A 7 -71.92 -36.15 -36.27
CA ALA A 7 -70.65 -36.01 -35.56
C ALA A 7 -69.97 -34.65 -35.80
N ALA A 8 -70.13 -34.06 -36.99
CA ALA A 8 -69.63 -32.72 -37.31
C ALA A 8 -70.46 -31.62 -36.61
N ALA A 9 -71.77 -31.79 -36.49
CA ALA A 9 -72.65 -30.86 -35.77
C ALA A 9 -72.35 -30.83 -34.24
N ASN A 10 -71.99 -31.99 -33.66
CA ASN A 10 -71.61 -32.09 -32.23
C ASN A 10 -70.20 -31.55 -31.91
N ARG A 11 -69.31 -31.40 -32.89
CA ARG A 11 -67.99 -30.74 -32.68
C ARG A 11 -68.07 -29.22 -32.80
N LEU A 12 -68.97 -28.71 -33.64
CA LEU A 12 -69.27 -27.27 -33.71
C LEU A 12 -70.02 -26.76 -32.48
N SER A 13 -70.83 -27.59 -31.80
CA SER A 13 -71.49 -27.18 -30.55
C SER A 13 -70.52 -27.00 -29.38
N LYS A 14 -69.37 -27.71 -29.35
CA LYS A 14 -68.32 -27.53 -28.34
C LYS A 14 -67.50 -26.24 -28.54
N VAL A 15 -67.28 -25.83 -29.80
CA VAL A 15 -66.65 -24.54 -30.11
C VAL A 15 -67.62 -23.38 -29.82
N ALA A 16 -68.91 -23.57 -30.09
CA ALA A 16 -69.96 -22.62 -29.70
C ALA A 16 -70.07 -22.45 -28.17
N HIS A 17 -69.84 -23.51 -27.38
CA HIS A 17 -69.81 -23.42 -25.92
C HIS A 17 -68.62 -22.63 -25.36
N GLN A 18 -67.46 -22.67 -26.02
CA GLN A 18 -66.31 -21.81 -25.68
C GLN A 18 -66.52 -20.36 -26.16
N PHE A 19 -67.24 -20.17 -27.27
CA PHE A 19 -67.66 -18.84 -27.74
C PHE A 19 -68.69 -18.19 -26.82
N TYR A 20 -69.63 -18.96 -26.26
CA TYR A 20 -70.58 -18.52 -25.24
C TYR A 20 -69.90 -18.14 -23.91
N PHE A 21 -68.81 -18.82 -23.54
CA PHE A 21 -67.98 -18.46 -22.38
C PHE A 21 -67.18 -17.15 -22.61
N PHE A 22 -66.88 -16.84 -23.87
CA PHE A 22 -66.27 -15.55 -24.25
C PHE A 22 -67.31 -14.43 -24.34
N GLN A 23 -68.58 -14.74 -24.65
CA GLN A 23 -69.70 -13.81 -24.55
C GLN A 23 -70.15 -13.55 -23.10
N SER A 24 -70.04 -14.51 -22.18
CA SER A 24 -70.31 -14.27 -20.75
C SER A 24 -69.26 -13.34 -20.11
N PHE A 25 -68.02 -13.36 -20.62
CA PHE A 25 -67.00 -12.36 -20.27
C PHE A 25 -67.33 -10.95 -20.83
N LEU A 26 -68.22 -10.86 -21.81
CA LEU A 26 -68.70 -9.61 -22.44
C LEU A 26 -70.18 -9.29 -22.07
N GLY A 27 -70.74 -9.92 -21.04
CA GLY A 27 -72.16 -9.81 -20.64
C GLY A 27 -72.57 -8.47 -20.04
N ILE A 28 -73.18 -7.64 -20.87
CA ILE A 28 -74.13 -6.58 -20.52
C ILE A 28 -75.34 -7.22 -19.78
N HIS A 29 -75.48 -7.00 -18.46
CA HIS A 29 -76.76 -6.71 -17.79
C HIS A 29 -76.52 -6.32 -16.32
N ASN A 30 -77.21 -5.26 -15.90
CA ASN A 30 -77.26 -4.72 -14.55
C ASN A 30 -77.71 -5.74 -13.47
N THR A 31 -77.26 -5.46 -12.24
CA THR A 31 -77.77 -5.85 -10.91
C THR A 31 -77.11 -7.01 -10.15
N CYS A 32 -76.66 -6.64 -8.95
CA CYS A 32 -76.59 -7.39 -7.70
C CYS A 32 -75.69 -8.64 -7.56
N ALA A 33 -74.61 -8.42 -6.81
CA ALA A 33 -74.26 -9.13 -5.57
C ALA A 33 -73.97 -10.65 -5.57
N GLN A 34 -72.80 -10.95 -4.97
CA GLN A 34 -72.42 -12.14 -4.20
C GLN A 34 -71.96 -13.42 -4.92
N GLN A 35 -70.65 -13.66 -4.75
CA GLN A 35 -69.89 -14.93 -4.68
C GLN A 35 -69.80 -15.86 -5.90
N PRO A 36 -68.61 -16.46 -6.09
CA PRO A 36 -68.58 -17.86 -6.51
C PRO A 36 -67.54 -18.69 -5.73
N HIS A 37 -68.05 -19.66 -4.98
CA HIS A 37 -67.36 -20.89 -4.63
C HIS A 37 -67.93 -22.02 -5.52
N TYR A 38 -67.04 -22.90 -6.00
CA TYR A 38 -67.30 -24.17 -6.70
C TYR A 38 -67.91 -24.09 -8.12
N TYR A 39 -67.15 -24.56 -9.13
CA TYR A 39 -67.46 -25.76 -9.95
C TYR A 39 -66.40 -25.97 -11.06
N PHE A 40 -65.67 -27.08 -10.96
CA PHE A 40 -65.01 -27.93 -11.99
C PHE A 40 -63.84 -27.38 -12.82
N HIS A 41 -62.59 -27.88 -12.64
CA HIS A 41 -62.09 -29.16 -13.15
C HIS A 41 -62.57 -29.53 -14.57
N HIS A 42 -61.86 -29.06 -15.59
CA HIS A 42 -61.63 -29.83 -16.81
C HIS A 42 -60.26 -29.48 -17.40
N HIS A 43 -59.31 -30.41 -17.27
CA HIS A 43 -58.15 -30.49 -18.16
C HIS A 43 -58.65 -30.70 -19.59
N ALA A 44 -58.54 -29.68 -20.44
CA ALA A 44 -58.52 -29.86 -21.87
C ALA A 44 -57.06 -29.91 -22.31
N HIS A 45 -56.61 -31.10 -22.72
CA HIS A 45 -55.34 -31.29 -23.42
C HIS A 45 -55.23 -30.35 -24.63
N THR A 46 -54.43 -29.29 -24.52
CA THR A 46 -53.93 -28.53 -25.68
C THR A 46 -52.44 -28.78 -25.82
N LYS A 47 -52.05 -30.06 -26.02
CA LYS A 47 -50.67 -30.43 -26.39
C LYS A 47 -50.47 -30.62 -27.90
N HIS A 48 -51.52 -30.52 -28.72
CA HIS A 48 -51.39 -30.43 -30.17
C HIS A 48 -52.52 -29.55 -30.74
N LEU A 49 -52.25 -28.26 -30.85
CA LEU A 49 -52.97 -27.39 -31.79
C LEU A 49 -52.15 -27.33 -33.07
N ASP A 50 -52.81 -27.52 -34.21
CA ASP A 50 -52.24 -27.37 -35.55
C ASP A 50 -51.46 -26.04 -35.65
N PRO A 51 -50.23 -26.00 -36.21
CA PRO A 51 -49.47 -24.77 -36.41
C PRO A 51 -50.27 -23.69 -37.16
N SER A 52 -51.18 -24.09 -38.03
CA SER A 52 -52.09 -23.24 -38.80
C SER A 52 -53.17 -22.62 -37.92
N ILE A 53 -53.68 -23.36 -36.92
CA ILE A 53 -54.63 -22.85 -35.91
C ILE A 53 -53.90 -21.98 -34.89
N THR A 54 -52.68 -22.34 -34.50
CA THR A 54 -51.83 -21.53 -33.61
C THR A 54 -51.45 -20.20 -34.27
N LYS A 55 -51.21 -20.21 -35.59
CA LYS A 55 -51.02 -19.01 -36.40
C LYS A 55 -52.30 -18.20 -36.55
N LEU A 56 -53.46 -18.85 -36.82
CA LEU A 56 -54.75 -18.14 -36.88
C LEU A 56 -55.16 -17.53 -35.54
N VAL A 57 -54.90 -18.22 -34.43
CA VAL A 57 -55.14 -17.73 -33.07
C VAL A 57 -54.14 -16.63 -32.72
N LYS A 58 -52.87 -16.74 -33.13
CA LYS A 58 -51.89 -15.63 -33.05
C LYS A 58 -52.38 -14.43 -33.85
N ASP A 59 -52.75 -14.59 -35.10
CA ASP A 59 -53.17 -13.51 -36.00
C ASP A 59 -54.49 -12.87 -35.52
N PHE A 60 -55.43 -13.65 -34.95
CA PHE A 60 -56.69 -13.16 -34.38
C PHE A 60 -56.54 -12.51 -33.00
N ILE A 61 -55.55 -12.94 -32.20
CA ILE A 61 -55.18 -12.31 -30.91
C ILE A 61 -54.35 -11.04 -31.14
N LEU A 62 -53.49 -11.02 -32.18
CA LEU A 62 -52.65 -9.88 -32.55
C LEU A 62 -53.49 -8.65 -32.98
N ASP A 63 -54.69 -8.86 -33.54
CA ASP A 63 -55.61 -7.80 -33.96
C ASP A 63 -56.31 -7.08 -32.77
N LYS A 64 -56.20 -7.62 -31.54
CA LYS A 64 -56.70 -7.01 -30.29
C LYS A 64 -55.59 -6.57 -29.31
N ASN A 65 -54.35 -6.47 -29.78
CA ASN A 65 -53.15 -6.22 -28.95
C ASN A 65 -53.17 -4.94 -28.11
N ASP A 66 -53.81 -3.85 -28.58
CA ASP A 66 -53.75 -2.56 -27.89
C ASP A 66 -54.34 -2.62 -26.48
N PHE A 67 -55.42 -3.37 -26.27
CA PHE A 67 -56.05 -3.45 -24.95
C PHE A 67 -55.21 -4.24 -23.95
N LEU A 68 -54.68 -5.40 -24.35
CA LEU A 68 -53.87 -6.25 -23.46
C LEU A 68 -52.52 -5.61 -23.17
N GLN A 69 -51.89 -4.99 -24.17
CA GLN A 69 -50.65 -4.24 -23.96
C GLN A 69 -50.90 -3.02 -23.06
N LYS A 70 -51.98 -2.26 -23.30
CA LYS A 70 -52.37 -1.15 -22.42
C LYS A 70 -52.70 -1.62 -21.01
N HIS A 71 -53.33 -2.78 -20.84
CA HIS A 71 -53.60 -3.37 -19.53
C HIS A 71 -52.31 -3.74 -18.79
N ILE A 72 -51.34 -4.36 -19.45
CA ILE A 72 -50.01 -4.65 -18.87
C ILE A 72 -49.30 -3.35 -18.49
N GLN A 73 -49.33 -2.34 -19.35
CA GLN A 73 -48.74 -1.02 -19.09
C GLN A 73 -49.42 -0.27 -17.93
N THR A 74 -50.72 -0.50 -17.72
CA THR A 74 -51.49 0.22 -16.70
C THR A 74 -51.49 -0.51 -15.36
N HIS A 75 -51.47 -1.85 -15.34
CA HIS A 75 -51.70 -2.64 -14.11
C HIS A 75 -50.57 -3.62 -13.79
N GLY A 76 -49.66 -3.91 -14.74
CA GLY A 76 -48.52 -4.80 -14.51
C GLY A 76 -48.88 -6.25 -14.18
N SER A 77 -50.10 -6.72 -14.50
CA SER A 77 -50.57 -8.06 -14.14
C SER A 77 -50.40 -9.06 -15.29
N LEU A 78 -49.76 -10.19 -15.00
CA LEU A 78 -49.60 -11.34 -15.91
C LEU A 78 -50.48 -12.54 -15.54
N GLN A 79 -51.15 -12.52 -14.39
CA GLN A 79 -51.85 -13.67 -13.80
C GLN A 79 -52.95 -14.26 -14.69
N HIS A 80 -53.68 -13.40 -15.41
CA HIS A 80 -54.79 -13.80 -16.27
C HIS A 80 -54.45 -13.76 -17.77
N MET A 81 -53.16 -13.57 -18.10
CA MET A 81 -52.71 -13.49 -19.49
C MET A 81 -52.54 -14.89 -20.11
N PRO A 82 -52.85 -15.06 -21.41
CA PRO A 82 -52.52 -16.29 -22.14
C PRO A 82 -51.02 -16.63 -22.05
N LEU A 83 -50.69 -17.93 -22.00
CA LEU A 83 -49.31 -18.45 -21.89
C LEU A 83 -48.34 -17.83 -22.90
N LEU A 84 -48.82 -17.51 -24.11
CA LEU A 84 -48.00 -16.86 -25.15
C LEU A 84 -47.41 -15.53 -24.68
N PHE A 85 -48.13 -14.75 -23.88
CA PHE A 85 -47.68 -13.46 -23.35
C PHE A 85 -46.82 -13.59 -22.09
N GLN A 86 -47.03 -14.63 -21.28
CA GLN A 86 -46.18 -14.97 -20.14
C GLN A 86 -44.77 -15.43 -20.58
N SER A 87 -44.63 -15.87 -21.84
CA SER A 87 -43.34 -16.20 -22.47
C SER A 87 -42.80 -15.09 -23.39
N ASP A 88 -43.50 -13.97 -23.55
CA ASP A 88 -43.00 -12.83 -24.34
C ASP A 88 -42.16 -11.90 -23.45
N LYS A 89 -40.84 -11.90 -23.69
CA LYS A 89 -39.88 -11.10 -22.92
C LYS A 89 -40.24 -9.62 -22.85
N LYS A 90 -40.75 -9.02 -23.94
CA LYS A 90 -41.06 -7.58 -23.97
C LYS A 90 -42.26 -7.28 -23.08
N MET A 91 -43.31 -8.09 -23.16
CA MET A 91 -44.51 -7.94 -22.34
C MET A 91 -44.22 -8.19 -20.86
N VAL A 92 -43.42 -9.21 -20.56
CA VAL A 92 -42.98 -9.50 -19.18
C VAL A 92 -42.14 -8.35 -18.63
N LEU A 93 -41.21 -7.77 -19.41
CA LEU A 93 -40.43 -6.61 -18.99
C LEU A 93 -41.31 -5.38 -18.69
N GLU A 94 -42.34 -5.12 -19.50
CA GLU A 94 -43.30 -4.05 -19.24
C GLU A 94 -44.09 -4.30 -17.96
N ALA A 95 -44.50 -5.55 -17.71
CA ALA A 95 -45.21 -5.94 -16.49
C ALA A 95 -44.36 -5.79 -15.23
N VAL A 96 -43.14 -6.35 -15.21
CA VAL A 96 -42.27 -6.33 -14.01
C VAL A 96 -41.77 -4.93 -13.66
N LYS A 97 -41.68 -4.01 -14.64
CA LYS A 97 -41.40 -2.60 -14.39
C LYS A 97 -42.50 -1.90 -13.59
N LYS A 98 -43.74 -2.37 -13.71
CA LYS A 98 -44.89 -1.82 -12.98
C LYS A 98 -45.13 -2.56 -11.66
N ASN A 99 -45.01 -3.89 -11.69
CA ASN A 99 -45.16 -4.75 -10.52
C ASN A 99 -44.13 -5.89 -10.59
N GLY A 100 -43.07 -5.83 -9.78
CA GLY A 100 -41.99 -6.81 -9.77
C GLY A 100 -42.47 -8.22 -9.42
N CYS A 101 -43.57 -8.36 -8.67
CA CYS A 101 -44.17 -9.66 -8.37
C CYS A 101 -44.80 -10.33 -9.61
N ALA A 102 -45.00 -9.60 -10.72
CA ALA A 102 -45.45 -10.19 -11.98
C ALA A 102 -44.51 -11.29 -12.49
N LEU A 103 -43.24 -11.30 -12.05
CA LEU A 103 -42.26 -12.33 -12.34
C LEU A 103 -42.76 -13.74 -11.99
N GLU A 104 -43.63 -13.90 -10.98
CA GLU A 104 -44.23 -15.19 -10.60
C GLU A 104 -44.90 -15.91 -11.76
N PHE A 105 -45.55 -15.15 -12.65
CA PHE A 105 -46.34 -15.67 -13.76
C PHE A 105 -45.57 -15.71 -15.09
N ALA A 106 -44.30 -15.30 -15.10
CA ALA A 106 -43.47 -15.41 -16.28
C ALA A 106 -43.08 -16.88 -16.54
N SER A 107 -42.77 -17.20 -17.79
CA SER A 107 -42.28 -18.53 -18.16
C SER A 107 -41.01 -18.90 -17.39
N GLU A 108 -40.73 -20.19 -17.22
CA GLU A 108 -39.51 -20.67 -16.55
C GLU A 108 -38.23 -20.11 -17.17
N GLU A 109 -38.20 -20.00 -18.51
CA GLU A 109 -37.08 -19.40 -19.24
C GLU A 109 -36.85 -17.94 -18.84
N LEU A 110 -37.91 -17.14 -18.72
CA LEU A 110 -37.83 -15.72 -18.36
C LEU A 110 -37.59 -15.50 -16.86
N ARG A 111 -38.02 -16.43 -16.00
CA ARG A 111 -37.63 -16.44 -14.57
C ARG A 111 -36.16 -16.80 -14.36
N ASN A 112 -35.49 -17.30 -15.40
CA ASN A 112 -34.04 -17.52 -15.45
C ASN A 112 -33.30 -16.48 -16.33
N ASP A 113 -33.99 -15.44 -16.83
CA ASP A 113 -33.37 -14.36 -17.60
C ASP A 113 -32.89 -13.24 -16.66
N LEU A 114 -31.57 -13.03 -16.61
CA LEU A 114 -30.92 -12.07 -15.72
C LEU A 114 -31.51 -10.65 -15.85
N GLN A 115 -31.81 -10.20 -17.07
CA GLN A 115 -32.31 -8.86 -17.32
C GLN A 115 -33.73 -8.68 -16.78
N VAL A 116 -34.60 -9.67 -17.02
CA VAL A 116 -35.98 -9.67 -16.54
C VAL A 116 -36.01 -9.69 -15.01
N VAL A 117 -35.23 -10.58 -14.41
CA VAL A 117 -35.14 -10.75 -12.94
C VAL A 117 -34.58 -9.49 -12.27
N LEU A 118 -33.47 -8.93 -12.76
CA LEU A 118 -32.90 -7.70 -12.19
C LEU A 118 -33.88 -6.52 -12.30
N THR A 119 -34.63 -6.42 -13.39
CA THR A 119 -35.66 -5.37 -13.58
C THR A 119 -36.78 -5.53 -12.55
N ALA A 120 -37.23 -6.77 -12.29
CA ALA A 120 -38.21 -7.06 -11.26
C ALA A 120 -37.70 -6.74 -9.84
N ILE A 121 -36.45 -7.10 -9.54
CA ILE A 121 -35.79 -6.86 -8.24
C ILE A 121 -35.70 -5.37 -7.93
N ARG A 122 -35.29 -4.56 -8.91
CA ARG A 122 -35.20 -3.11 -8.75
C ARG A 122 -36.56 -2.45 -8.51
N GLN A 123 -37.64 -3.05 -9.02
CA GLN A 123 -39.00 -2.59 -8.72
C GLN A 123 -39.44 -3.03 -7.32
N ASN A 124 -39.22 -4.30 -6.96
CA ASN A 124 -39.52 -4.86 -5.65
C ASN A 124 -38.57 -6.02 -5.35
N GLY A 125 -37.69 -5.86 -4.37
CA GLY A 125 -36.70 -6.86 -3.98
C GLY A 125 -37.28 -8.22 -3.60
N MET A 126 -38.55 -8.27 -3.15
CA MET A 126 -39.23 -9.54 -2.84
C MET A 126 -39.46 -10.42 -4.08
N SER A 127 -39.42 -9.84 -5.28
CA SER A 127 -39.62 -10.58 -6.54
C SER A 127 -38.56 -11.65 -6.79
N ILE A 128 -37.37 -11.54 -6.17
CA ILE A 128 -36.29 -12.53 -6.29
C ILE A 128 -36.77 -13.95 -5.92
N GLN A 129 -37.77 -14.10 -5.04
CA GLN A 129 -38.32 -15.41 -4.66
C GLN A 129 -38.89 -16.19 -5.85
N TYR A 130 -39.27 -15.50 -6.93
CA TYR A 130 -39.81 -16.10 -8.15
C TYR A 130 -38.75 -16.39 -9.20
N ALA A 131 -37.51 -15.93 -9.02
CA ALA A 131 -36.42 -16.23 -9.93
C ALA A 131 -36.02 -17.71 -9.84
N SER A 132 -35.31 -18.19 -10.86
CA SER A 132 -34.74 -19.53 -10.87
C SER A 132 -33.81 -19.76 -9.67
N LYS A 133 -33.65 -21.03 -9.26
CA LYS A 133 -32.76 -21.40 -8.13
C LYS A 133 -31.33 -20.88 -8.31
N SER A 134 -30.80 -20.91 -9.53
CA SER A 134 -29.45 -20.41 -9.83
C SER A 134 -29.32 -18.91 -9.59
N LEU A 135 -30.31 -18.11 -10.01
CA LEU A 135 -30.27 -16.66 -9.84
C LEU A 135 -30.58 -16.22 -8.40
N ARG A 136 -31.33 -17.02 -7.63
CA ARG A 136 -31.53 -16.79 -6.18
C ARG A 136 -30.27 -16.99 -5.33
N LEU A 137 -29.25 -17.66 -5.90
CA LEU A 137 -27.93 -17.85 -5.29
C LEU A 137 -26.87 -16.88 -5.85
N ASP A 138 -27.23 -16.04 -6.82
CA ASP A 138 -26.34 -15.01 -7.35
C ASP A 138 -26.19 -13.87 -6.34
N LYS A 139 -24.96 -13.66 -5.85
CA LYS A 139 -24.67 -12.73 -4.76
C LYS A 139 -25.05 -11.29 -5.12
N ASP A 140 -24.83 -10.88 -6.35
CA ASP A 140 -25.05 -9.50 -6.78
C ASP A 140 -26.54 -9.20 -6.87
N LEU A 141 -27.32 -10.15 -7.39
CA LEU A 141 -28.78 -10.05 -7.40
C LEU A 141 -29.37 -10.05 -5.99
N VAL A 142 -28.86 -10.90 -5.10
CA VAL A 142 -29.29 -10.93 -3.71
C VAL A 142 -28.97 -9.60 -3.02
N ILE A 143 -27.76 -9.05 -3.19
CA ILE A 143 -27.40 -7.74 -2.64
C ILE A 143 -28.35 -6.65 -3.16
N GLU A 144 -28.66 -6.62 -4.46
CA GLU A 144 -29.59 -5.64 -5.03
C GLU A 144 -31.01 -5.79 -4.46
N ALA A 145 -31.47 -7.03 -4.25
CA ALA A 145 -32.76 -7.30 -3.62
C ALA A 145 -32.79 -6.85 -2.16
N LEU A 146 -31.72 -7.07 -1.40
CA LEU A 146 -31.63 -6.69 0.01
C LEU A 146 -31.70 -5.17 0.20
N LYS A 147 -31.13 -4.37 -0.71
CA LYS A 147 -31.22 -2.89 -0.66
C LYS A 147 -32.65 -2.38 -0.62
N THR A 148 -33.57 -3.03 -1.34
CA THR A 148 -34.98 -2.61 -1.41
C THR A 148 -35.88 -3.37 -0.45
N ALA A 149 -35.56 -4.63 -0.14
CA ALA A 149 -36.34 -5.49 0.76
C ALA A 149 -35.43 -6.39 1.63
N PRO A 150 -34.85 -5.87 2.74
CA PRO A 150 -33.91 -6.63 3.58
C PRO A 150 -34.50 -7.92 4.17
N GLN A 151 -35.81 -7.96 4.41
CA GLN A 151 -36.50 -9.15 4.92
C GLN A 151 -36.52 -10.33 3.93
N VAL A 152 -36.22 -10.11 2.64
CA VAL A 152 -36.20 -11.19 1.65
C VAL A 152 -35.19 -12.28 2.00
N ILE A 153 -34.17 -11.94 2.80
CA ILE A 153 -33.18 -12.90 3.29
C ILE A 153 -33.85 -14.10 3.98
N THR A 154 -34.97 -13.92 4.69
CA THR A 154 -35.64 -15.02 5.40
C THR A 154 -36.14 -16.10 4.45
N ILE A 155 -36.48 -15.72 3.21
CA ILE A 155 -36.96 -16.62 2.17
C ILE A 155 -35.78 -17.35 1.51
N LEU A 156 -34.64 -16.67 1.38
CA LEU A 156 -33.44 -17.21 0.74
C LEU A 156 -32.62 -18.12 1.66
N ILE A 157 -32.73 -17.95 2.98
CA ILE A 157 -31.94 -18.68 3.99
C ILE A 157 -31.96 -20.21 3.83
N PRO A 158 -33.12 -20.88 3.66
CA PRO A 158 -33.13 -22.33 3.49
C PRO A 158 -32.27 -22.80 2.30
N GLU A 159 -32.31 -22.05 1.18
CA GLU A 159 -31.55 -22.38 -0.03
C GLU A 159 -30.06 -22.05 0.13
N LEU A 160 -29.74 -20.92 0.76
CA LEU A 160 -28.36 -20.53 1.08
C LEU A 160 -27.70 -21.55 2.03
N VAL A 161 -28.39 -21.93 3.10
CA VAL A 161 -27.90 -22.95 4.05
C VAL A 161 -27.67 -24.27 3.34
N GLN A 162 -28.65 -24.75 2.55
CA GLN A 162 -28.51 -26.01 1.82
C GLN A 162 -27.36 -25.98 0.81
N PHE A 163 -27.18 -24.87 0.10
CA PHE A 163 -26.13 -24.73 -0.91
C PHE A 163 -24.74 -24.69 -0.26
N TYR A 164 -24.54 -23.81 0.73
CA TYR A 164 -23.24 -23.60 1.37
C TYR A 164 -22.87 -24.64 2.44
N SER A 165 -23.80 -25.52 2.86
CA SER A 165 -23.48 -26.64 3.79
C SER A 165 -23.06 -27.93 3.07
N ASN A 166 -23.39 -28.10 1.78
CA ASN A 166 -23.25 -29.38 1.08
C ASN A 166 -22.14 -29.41 -0.01
N HIS A 167 -21.42 -28.30 -0.23
CA HIS A 167 -20.50 -28.17 -1.37
C HIS A 167 -19.06 -27.90 -0.95
N THR A 168 -18.13 -28.41 -1.76
CA THR A 168 -16.70 -28.07 -1.89
C THR A 168 -16.48 -26.62 -2.36
N SER A 169 -17.32 -25.67 -1.93
CA SER A 169 -17.13 -24.25 -2.24
C SER A 169 -15.97 -23.70 -1.39
N LYS A 170 -15.09 -22.89 -2.01
CA LYS A 170 -14.04 -22.15 -1.29
C LYS A 170 -14.58 -21.15 -0.26
N GLU A 171 -15.88 -20.85 -0.31
CA GLU A 171 -16.52 -19.83 0.52
C GLU A 171 -17.52 -20.45 1.49
N SER A 172 -17.51 -19.94 2.72
CA SER A 172 -18.40 -20.33 3.81
C SER A 172 -19.69 -19.51 3.82
N LEU A 173 -20.79 -20.11 4.29
CA LEU A 173 -22.05 -19.40 4.58
C LEU A 173 -21.83 -18.15 5.44
N SER A 174 -20.92 -18.24 6.43
CA SER A 174 -20.53 -17.11 7.29
C SER A 174 -20.02 -15.93 6.45
N SER A 175 -19.08 -16.17 5.53
CA SER A 175 -18.51 -15.13 4.67
C SER A 175 -19.56 -14.45 3.78
N ILE A 176 -20.56 -15.20 3.31
CA ILE A 176 -21.64 -14.68 2.47
C ILE A 176 -22.61 -13.82 3.29
N LEU A 177 -23.00 -14.28 4.48
CA LEU A 177 -23.84 -13.51 5.38
C LEU A 177 -23.15 -12.21 5.83
N GLU A 178 -21.85 -12.27 6.14
CA GLU A 178 -21.04 -11.10 6.45
C GLU A 178 -21.01 -10.11 5.28
N LEU A 179 -20.83 -10.59 4.04
CA LEU A 179 -20.88 -9.75 2.83
C LEU A 179 -22.24 -9.04 2.69
N PHE A 180 -23.35 -9.77 2.88
CA PHE A 180 -24.69 -9.18 2.80
C PHE A 180 -24.93 -8.11 3.87
N ILE A 181 -24.44 -8.32 5.10
CA ILE A 181 -24.56 -7.34 6.19
C ILE A 181 -23.73 -6.09 5.91
N VAL A 182 -22.56 -6.24 5.30
CA VAL A 182 -21.72 -5.09 4.91
C VAL A 182 -22.44 -4.20 3.90
N HIS A 183 -23.15 -4.79 2.92
CA HIS A 183 -23.88 -4.03 1.90
C HIS A 183 -25.25 -3.52 2.37
N GLU A 184 -26.04 -4.33 3.10
CA GLU A 184 -27.32 -3.93 3.68
C GLU A 184 -27.39 -4.35 5.16
N PRO A 185 -27.08 -3.46 6.11
CA PRO A 185 -26.93 -3.83 7.52
C PRO A 185 -28.22 -4.25 8.22
N LYS A 186 -29.37 -3.80 7.70
CA LYS A 186 -30.68 -4.15 8.25
C LYS A 186 -30.96 -5.65 8.14
N VAL A 187 -30.26 -6.35 7.23
CA VAL A 187 -30.35 -7.81 7.06
C VAL A 187 -30.08 -8.54 8.36
N PHE A 188 -29.15 -8.06 9.20
CA PHE A 188 -28.84 -8.65 10.50
C PHE A 188 -30.09 -8.83 11.37
N LYS A 189 -31.05 -7.90 11.32
CA LYS A 189 -32.30 -7.98 12.11
C LYS A 189 -33.22 -9.11 11.66
N PHE A 190 -33.16 -9.50 10.39
CA PHE A 190 -34.03 -10.49 9.77
C PHE A 190 -33.42 -11.89 9.77
N LEU A 191 -32.16 -12.05 10.20
CA LEU A 191 -31.55 -13.35 10.32
C LEU A 191 -32.15 -14.14 11.49
N PRO A 192 -32.38 -15.46 11.32
CA PRO A 192 -32.67 -16.36 12.42
C PRO A 192 -31.57 -16.32 13.50
N SER A 193 -31.96 -16.45 14.77
CA SER A 193 -31.04 -16.32 15.90
C SER A 193 -29.86 -17.30 15.87
N HIS A 194 -30.06 -18.52 15.38
CA HIS A 194 -29.00 -19.53 15.25
C HIS A 194 -27.93 -19.18 14.21
N LEU A 195 -28.21 -18.26 13.28
CA LEU A 195 -27.23 -17.78 12.30
C LEU A 195 -26.49 -16.53 12.77
N HIS A 196 -26.93 -15.89 13.86
CA HIS A 196 -26.19 -14.79 14.46
C HIS A 196 -24.81 -15.24 14.96
N ASP A 197 -24.72 -16.48 15.45
CA ASP A 197 -23.48 -17.06 15.97
C ASP A 197 -22.44 -17.34 14.87
N LEU A 198 -22.86 -17.38 13.60
CA LEU A 198 -21.96 -17.55 12.45
C LEU A 198 -21.31 -16.23 11.99
N ILE A 199 -21.79 -15.09 12.50
CA ILE A 199 -21.31 -13.77 12.09
C ILE A 199 -20.28 -13.31 13.10
N GLU A 200 -19.03 -13.20 12.66
CA GLU A 200 -17.97 -12.63 13.49
C GLU A 200 -18.05 -11.10 13.43
N PRO A 201 -18.49 -10.40 14.50
CA PRO A 201 -18.71 -8.94 14.44
C PRO A 201 -17.44 -8.19 14.04
N SER A 202 -16.27 -8.68 14.45
CA SER A 202 -14.97 -8.12 14.11
C SER A 202 -14.78 -8.01 12.59
N ARG A 203 -15.06 -9.09 11.82
CA ARG A 203 -14.89 -9.11 10.35
C ARG A 203 -15.77 -8.09 9.62
N VAL A 204 -16.96 -7.83 10.17
CA VAL A 204 -17.91 -6.87 9.63
C VAL A 204 -17.52 -5.43 10.01
N LEU A 205 -17.14 -5.20 11.27
CA LEU A 205 -16.82 -3.87 11.80
C LEU A 205 -15.50 -3.31 11.25
N VAL A 206 -14.51 -4.16 10.93
CA VAL A 206 -13.28 -3.77 10.22
C VAL A 206 -13.59 -3.07 8.89
N ARG A 207 -14.67 -3.47 8.21
CA ARG A 207 -15.06 -2.93 6.90
C ARG A 207 -15.87 -1.65 7.02
N ASN A 208 -16.69 -1.53 8.08
CA ASN A 208 -17.48 -0.34 8.37
C ASN A 208 -17.89 -0.30 9.85
N GLY A 209 -17.26 0.56 10.64
CA GLY A 209 -17.49 0.69 12.07
C GLY A 209 -18.89 1.20 12.44
N MET A 210 -19.57 1.93 11.54
CA MET A 210 -20.92 2.43 11.77
C MET A 210 -21.96 1.31 11.85
N LEU A 211 -21.61 0.10 11.41
CA LEU A 211 -22.44 -1.09 11.51
C LEU A 211 -22.72 -1.49 12.96
N LEU A 212 -21.89 -1.04 13.91
CA LEU A 212 -22.10 -1.27 15.35
C LEU A 212 -23.52 -0.89 15.80
N LYS A 213 -24.16 0.10 15.15
CA LYS A 213 -25.56 0.48 15.40
C LYS A 213 -26.54 -0.69 15.32
N TYR A 214 -26.34 -1.64 14.40
CA TYR A 214 -27.27 -2.73 14.10
C TYR A 214 -27.05 -3.97 14.97
N PHE A 215 -25.87 -4.10 15.57
CA PHE A 215 -25.52 -5.23 16.43
C PHE A 215 -26.25 -5.20 17.79
N PRO A 216 -26.42 -6.36 18.44
CA PRO A 216 -27.08 -6.49 19.72
C PRO A 216 -26.27 -5.87 20.88
N ARG A 217 -26.92 -5.72 22.04
CA ARG A 217 -26.35 -5.03 23.21
C ARG A 217 -25.04 -5.66 23.73
N HIS A 218 -24.85 -6.97 23.60
CA HIS A 218 -23.64 -7.63 24.08
C HIS A 218 -22.41 -7.25 23.23
N VAL A 219 -22.54 -7.11 21.91
CA VAL A 219 -21.47 -6.63 21.02
C VAL A 219 -21.11 -5.17 21.35
N LYS A 220 -22.10 -4.30 21.55
CA LYS A 220 -21.92 -2.88 21.94
C LYS A 220 -21.28 -2.67 23.32
N LYS A 221 -21.19 -3.73 24.13
CA LYS A 221 -20.53 -3.75 25.44
C LYS A 221 -19.16 -4.43 25.40
N ASN A 222 -18.86 -5.17 24.33
CA ASN A 222 -17.59 -5.87 24.18
C ASN A 222 -16.51 -4.87 23.78
N TYR A 223 -15.40 -4.87 24.52
CA TYR A 223 -14.29 -3.94 24.30
C TYR A 223 -13.66 -4.11 22.90
N ALA A 224 -13.35 -5.35 22.49
CA ALA A 224 -12.68 -5.63 21.22
C ALA A 224 -13.54 -5.19 20.02
N HIS A 225 -14.83 -5.53 20.01
CA HIS A 225 -15.72 -5.14 18.91
C HIS A 225 -15.93 -3.63 18.82
N VAL A 226 -16.04 -2.94 19.96
CA VAL A 226 -16.17 -1.48 19.96
C VAL A 226 -14.87 -0.82 19.53
N MET A 227 -13.72 -1.33 19.97
CA MET A 227 -12.41 -0.86 19.50
C MET A 227 -12.29 -0.98 17.99
N GLU A 228 -12.63 -2.14 17.41
CA GLU A 228 -12.64 -2.35 15.97
C GLU A 228 -13.52 -1.31 15.25
N ALA A 229 -14.73 -1.08 15.77
CA ALA A 229 -15.67 -0.14 15.19
C ALA A 229 -15.16 1.32 15.23
N VAL A 230 -14.61 1.78 16.37
CA VAL A 230 -14.13 3.17 16.50
C VAL A 230 -12.80 3.40 15.78
N SER A 231 -11.96 2.37 15.67
CA SER A 231 -10.72 2.39 14.89
C SER A 231 -10.99 2.50 13.39
N ASN A 232 -12.07 1.88 12.90
CA ASN A 232 -12.49 2.08 11.51
C ASN A 232 -13.23 3.42 11.29
N HIS A 233 -14.13 3.80 12.21
CA HIS A 233 -14.92 5.03 12.10
C HIS A 233 -15.25 5.64 13.46
N GLY A 234 -14.57 6.73 13.84
CA GLY A 234 -14.64 7.32 15.19
C GLY A 234 -16.06 7.62 15.72
N LEU A 235 -16.98 8.08 14.86
CA LEU A 235 -18.38 8.35 15.27
C LEU A 235 -19.17 7.09 15.70
N ALA A 236 -18.65 5.89 15.46
CA ALA A 236 -19.23 4.65 15.98
C ALA A 236 -19.31 4.64 17.52
N LEU A 237 -18.48 5.45 18.20
CA LEU A 237 -18.51 5.64 19.65
C LEU A 237 -19.91 5.96 20.18
N LYS A 238 -20.76 6.65 19.39
CA LYS A 238 -22.17 6.94 19.72
C LYS A 238 -22.98 5.69 20.09
N PHE A 239 -22.66 4.54 19.49
CA PHE A 239 -23.41 3.28 19.67
C PHE A 239 -22.83 2.40 20.76
N ALA A 240 -21.64 2.73 21.28
CA ALA A 240 -21.01 2.00 22.36
C ALA A 240 -21.78 2.16 23.68
N SER A 241 -21.61 1.19 24.57
CA SER A 241 -22.19 1.25 25.90
C SER A 241 -21.66 2.45 26.71
N GLN A 242 -22.44 2.94 27.68
CA GLN A 242 -22.02 4.06 28.55
C GLN A 242 -20.66 3.81 29.22
N LYS A 243 -20.36 2.57 29.61
CA LYS A 243 -19.08 2.18 30.20
C LYS A 243 -17.91 2.47 29.26
N LEU A 244 -18.05 2.10 27.98
CA LEU A 244 -17.01 2.28 26.96
C LEU A 244 -16.90 3.74 26.48
N ARG A 245 -18.00 4.49 26.47
CA ARG A 245 -17.98 5.96 26.27
C ARG A 245 -17.37 6.74 27.45
N ASN A 246 -17.01 6.04 28.51
CA ASN A 246 -16.26 6.53 29.67
C ASN A 246 -14.92 5.78 29.83
N THR A 247 -14.41 5.17 28.77
CA THR A 247 -13.11 4.48 28.75
C THR A 247 -12.15 5.27 27.87
N GLU A 248 -11.07 5.76 28.46
CA GLU A 248 -10.12 6.68 27.82
C GLU A 248 -9.57 6.16 26.49
N ASN A 249 -9.02 4.93 26.47
CA ASN A 249 -8.45 4.34 25.26
C ASN A 249 -9.45 4.25 24.09
N VAL A 250 -10.72 3.93 24.39
CA VAL A 250 -11.78 3.84 23.38
C VAL A 250 -12.11 5.22 22.83
N ILE A 251 -12.16 6.23 23.69
CA ILE A 251 -12.42 7.62 23.29
C ILE A 251 -11.25 8.15 22.46
N LEU A 252 -10.00 7.92 22.88
CA LEU A 252 -8.81 8.34 22.15
C LEU A 252 -8.76 7.71 20.74
N ALA A 253 -8.97 6.40 20.64
CA ALA A 253 -9.04 5.72 19.35
C ALA A 253 -10.15 6.29 18.44
N ALA A 254 -11.28 6.68 19.01
CA ALA A 254 -12.36 7.32 18.27
C ALA A 254 -11.99 8.73 17.79
N ILE A 255 -11.36 9.55 18.64
CA ILE A 255 -10.96 10.93 18.31
C ILE A 255 -9.87 10.95 17.23
N VAL A 256 -8.89 10.05 17.32
CA VAL A 256 -7.81 9.92 16.30
C VAL A 256 -8.39 9.70 14.90
N ASN A 257 -9.47 8.93 14.79
CA ASN A 257 -10.13 8.67 13.50
C ASN A 257 -11.19 9.71 13.14
N HIS A 258 -11.76 10.43 14.10
CA HIS A 258 -12.71 11.52 13.86
C HIS A 258 -12.82 12.43 15.11
N ASP A 259 -12.37 13.68 15.02
CA ASP A 259 -12.33 14.62 16.16
C ASP A 259 -13.71 14.81 16.84
N ALA A 260 -14.78 14.93 16.04
CA ALA A 260 -16.16 15.06 16.52
C ALA A 260 -16.69 13.84 17.29
N ALA A 261 -15.93 12.74 17.40
CA ALA A 261 -16.30 11.61 18.27
C ALA A 261 -16.36 12.02 19.74
N LEU A 262 -15.58 13.04 20.15
CA LEU A 262 -15.56 13.57 21.51
C LEU A 262 -16.96 13.98 22.01
N GLN A 263 -17.85 14.43 21.12
CA GLN A 263 -19.24 14.79 21.47
C GLN A 263 -20.01 13.64 22.16
N TYR A 264 -19.62 12.39 21.88
CA TYR A 264 -20.25 11.19 22.42
C TYR A 264 -19.54 10.63 23.66
N ALA A 265 -18.38 11.18 24.02
CA ALA A 265 -17.70 10.85 25.26
C ALA A 265 -18.50 11.36 26.47
N SER A 266 -18.24 10.77 27.63
CA SER A 266 -18.83 11.25 28.88
C SER A 266 -18.38 12.68 29.24
N ASP A 267 -19.23 13.41 29.98
CA ASP A 267 -18.94 14.79 30.41
C ASP A 267 -17.66 14.90 31.24
N LYS A 268 -17.25 13.81 31.90
CA LYS A 268 -15.96 13.70 32.62
C LYS A 268 -14.78 14.07 31.72
N PHE A 269 -14.74 13.57 30.48
CA PHE A 269 -13.62 13.83 29.57
C PHE A 269 -13.76 15.19 28.86
N LYS A 270 -14.99 15.60 28.53
CA LYS A 270 -15.24 16.92 27.94
C LYS A 270 -14.92 18.08 28.89
N SER A 271 -14.90 17.83 30.19
CA SER A 271 -14.59 18.82 31.23
C SER A 271 -13.19 18.65 31.82
N ASN A 272 -12.39 17.70 31.32
CA ASN A 272 -11.01 17.48 31.78
C ASN A 272 -10.05 18.31 30.92
N GLU A 273 -9.45 19.34 31.52
CA GLU A 273 -8.51 20.25 30.85
C GLU A 273 -7.31 19.50 30.25
N GLU A 274 -6.63 18.65 31.03
CA GLU A 274 -5.45 17.89 30.58
C GLU A 274 -5.78 17.00 29.38
N PHE A 275 -6.92 16.31 29.44
CA PHE A 275 -7.38 15.45 28.36
C PHE A 275 -7.70 16.25 27.09
N ILE A 276 -8.39 17.39 27.23
CA ILE A 276 -8.72 18.24 26.09
C ILE A 276 -7.43 18.81 25.47
N LEU A 277 -6.51 19.37 26.25
CA LEU A 277 -5.23 19.88 25.76
C LEU A 277 -4.40 18.78 25.07
N TYR A 278 -4.34 17.59 25.64
CA TYR A 278 -3.69 16.43 25.01
C TYR A 278 -4.29 16.10 23.64
N THR A 279 -5.63 16.03 23.55
CA THR A 279 -6.32 15.73 22.29
C THR A 279 -6.24 16.84 21.25
N MET A 280 -6.12 18.11 21.66
CA MET A 280 -5.91 19.23 20.74
C MET A 280 -4.62 19.07 19.93
N GLY A 281 -3.57 18.52 20.53
CA GLY A 281 -2.26 18.34 19.90
C GLY A 281 -2.32 17.56 18.58
N PHE A 282 -3.11 16.49 18.52
CA PHE A 282 -3.23 15.67 17.32
C PHE A 282 -4.50 15.93 16.50
N THR A 283 -5.46 16.72 17.01
CA THR A 283 -6.66 17.15 16.27
C THR A 283 -6.57 18.58 15.73
N ARG A 284 -5.42 19.25 15.89
CA ARG A 284 -5.21 20.67 15.54
C ARG A 284 -6.27 21.56 16.18
N GLY A 285 -6.49 21.40 17.49
CA GLY A 285 -7.41 22.22 18.27
C GLY A 285 -8.91 21.88 18.12
N ARG A 286 -9.33 21.04 17.17
CA ARG A 286 -10.76 20.80 16.87
C ARG A 286 -11.57 20.19 18.00
N THR A 287 -10.95 19.47 18.93
CA THR A 287 -11.63 18.95 20.12
C THR A 287 -12.16 20.05 21.04
N PHE A 288 -11.64 21.28 20.94
CA PHE A 288 -12.18 22.47 21.59
C PHE A 288 -13.69 22.65 21.35
N ILE A 289 -14.16 22.36 20.13
CA ILE A 289 -15.57 22.52 19.72
C ILE A 289 -16.52 21.75 20.65
N HIS A 290 -16.08 20.60 21.16
CA HIS A 290 -16.87 19.71 21.99
C HIS A 290 -16.45 19.71 23.47
N ALA A 291 -15.53 20.58 23.87
CA ALA A 291 -15.20 20.81 25.27
C ALA A 291 -16.40 21.38 26.05
N SER A 292 -16.36 21.24 27.38
CA SER A 292 -17.36 21.83 28.27
C SER A 292 -17.37 23.36 28.17
N GLU A 293 -18.53 23.96 28.46
CA GLU A 293 -18.71 25.42 28.44
C GLU A 293 -17.75 26.17 29.39
N ASP A 294 -17.30 25.51 30.46
CA ASP A 294 -16.33 26.10 31.39
C ASP A 294 -14.91 26.12 30.81
N LEU A 295 -14.48 25.05 30.14
CA LEU A 295 -13.19 25.02 29.44
C LEU A 295 -13.16 25.97 28.24
N LYS A 296 -14.30 26.19 27.58
CA LYS A 296 -14.43 27.17 26.50
C LYS A 296 -14.28 28.62 26.94
N LYS A 297 -14.24 28.89 28.25
CA LYS A 297 -13.95 30.22 28.83
C LYS A 297 -12.54 30.31 29.43
N ASN A 298 -11.79 29.20 29.45
CA ASN A 298 -10.44 29.18 30.00
C ASN A 298 -9.45 29.75 28.98
N ILE A 299 -8.79 30.86 29.31
CA ILE A 299 -7.85 31.58 28.44
C ILE A 299 -6.72 30.67 27.95
N SER A 300 -6.18 29.81 28.81
CA SER A 300 -5.10 28.87 28.45
C SER A 300 -5.56 27.90 27.34
N VAL A 301 -6.76 27.33 27.52
CA VAL A 301 -7.36 26.39 26.57
C VAL A 301 -7.71 27.08 25.25
N ILE A 302 -8.22 28.32 25.31
CA ILE A 302 -8.53 29.14 24.14
C ILE A 302 -7.26 29.45 23.35
N ASN A 303 -6.21 29.96 24.01
CA ASN A 303 -4.94 30.30 23.35
C ASN A 303 -4.30 29.07 22.71
N GLN A 304 -4.32 27.92 23.39
CA GLN A 304 -3.83 26.68 22.80
C GLN A 304 -4.66 26.28 21.57
N ALA A 305 -5.99 26.37 21.61
CA ALA A 305 -6.85 26.08 20.47
C ALA A 305 -6.54 27.02 19.28
N LEU A 306 -6.51 28.33 19.53
CA LEU A 306 -6.27 29.34 18.51
C LEU A 306 -4.88 29.24 17.89
N SER A 307 -3.88 28.79 18.65
CA SER A 307 -2.54 28.55 18.10
C SER A 307 -2.52 27.50 16.97
N TYR A 308 -3.52 26.61 16.91
CA TYR A 308 -3.68 25.65 15.82
C TYR A 308 -4.53 26.18 14.66
N ASP A 309 -5.62 26.89 14.97
CA ASP A 309 -6.59 27.38 13.99
C ASP A 309 -7.34 28.60 14.55
N GLY A 310 -7.07 29.78 13.97
CA GLY A 310 -7.70 31.04 14.34
C GLY A 310 -9.23 31.06 14.20
N MET A 311 -9.81 30.21 13.33
CA MET A 311 -11.27 30.11 13.15
C MET A 311 -11.97 29.44 14.32
N LEU A 312 -11.25 28.82 15.25
CA LEU A 312 -11.83 28.29 16.49
C LEU A 312 -12.36 29.40 17.40
N LEU A 313 -12.01 30.67 17.13
CA LEU A 313 -12.56 31.85 17.79
C LEU A 313 -14.10 31.90 17.72
N GLN A 314 -14.72 31.35 16.67
CA GLN A 314 -16.17 31.31 16.53
C GLN A 314 -16.89 30.48 17.62
N TYR A 315 -16.17 29.53 18.24
CA TYR A 315 -16.72 28.63 19.28
C TYR A 315 -16.50 29.15 20.70
N VAL A 316 -15.87 30.31 20.85
CA VAL A 316 -15.67 31.00 22.13
C VAL A 316 -16.99 31.71 22.53
N PRO A 317 -17.57 31.40 23.71
CA PRO A 317 -18.89 31.89 24.12
C PRO A 317 -18.90 33.38 24.54
N ASP A 318 -20.00 34.08 24.23
CA ASP A 318 -20.13 35.56 24.34
C ASP A 318 -20.52 36.11 25.74
N LYS A 319 -20.67 35.29 26.79
CA LYS A 319 -21.30 35.74 28.06
C LYS A 319 -20.39 36.61 28.96
N SER A 320 -20.41 37.90 28.65
CA SER A 320 -20.63 39.04 29.55
C SER A 320 -19.75 39.29 30.76
N ASP A 321 -18.52 38.76 30.86
CA ASP A 321 -17.47 39.45 31.67
C ASP A 321 -16.01 39.13 31.34
N LEU A 322 -15.67 38.14 30.51
CA LEU A 322 -14.31 37.96 29.96
C LEU A 322 -14.38 37.16 28.65
N SER A 323 -13.51 37.49 27.67
CA SER A 323 -13.07 36.67 26.52
C SER A 323 -13.10 37.31 25.11
N ILE A 324 -13.74 38.48 24.88
CA ILE A 324 -13.69 39.19 23.57
C ILE A 324 -13.23 40.66 23.75
N ARG A 325 -12.53 40.95 24.85
CA ARG A 325 -11.87 42.24 25.08
C ARG A 325 -10.35 42.11 25.19
N ASP A 326 -9.83 40.89 25.27
CA ASP A 326 -8.40 40.67 25.40
C ASP A 326 -7.74 40.67 24.03
N ARG A 327 -7.02 41.76 23.76
CA ARG A 327 -6.15 41.93 22.59
C ARG A 327 -5.34 40.67 22.28
N GLU A 328 -4.87 39.96 23.30
CA GLU A 328 -4.06 38.75 23.17
C GLU A 328 -4.78 37.60 22.45
N ILE A 329 -6.06 37.36 22.72
CA ILE A 329 -6.84 36.29 22.08
C ILE A 329 -7.04 36.59 20.59
N ILE A 330 -7.31 37.86 20.27
CA ILE A 330 -7.52 38.30 18.89
C ILE A 330 -6.21 38.30 18.11
N SER A 331 -5.13 38.79 18.73
CA SER A 331 -3.79 38.74 18.15
C SER A 331 -3.34 37.30 17.90
N ALA A 332 -3.60 36.37 18.84
CA ALA A 332 -3.34 34.94 18.65
C ALA A 332 -4.14 34.35 17.48
N ALA A 333 -5.43 34.69 17.35
CA ALA A 333 -6.25 34.24 16.22
C ALA A 333 -5.75 34.78 14.87
N ILE A 334 -5.35 36.06 14.82
CA ILE A 334 -4.76 36.69 13.63
C ILE A 334 -3.44 36.03 13.27
N GLN A 335 -2.54 35.84 14.24
CA GLN A 335 -1.23 35.22 14.01
C GLN A 335 -1.35 33.80 13.47
N ALA A 336 -2.34 33.05 13.94
CA ALA A 336 -2.60 31.68 13.53
C ALA A 336 -3.39 31.53 12.21
N CYS A 337 -3.75 32.63 11.53
CA CYS A 337 -4.43 32.51 10.25
C CYS A 337 -3.46 32.02 9.15
N ASP A 338 -4.00 31.22 8.24
CA ASP A 338 -3.28 30.52 7.18
C ASP A 338 -3.56 31.08 5.77
N SER A 339 -4.57 31.95 5.64
CA SER A 339 -4.94 32.59 4.38
C SER A 339 -5.52 33.99 4.60
N PHE A 340 -5.57 34.78 3.52
CA PHE A 340 -6.18 36.10 3.54
C PHE A 340 -7.71 36.01 3.71
N GLU A 341 -8.35 34.97 3.16
CA GLU A 341 -9.77 34.69 3.37
C GLU A 341 -10.07 34.40 4.84
N THR A 342 -9.27 33.56 5.49
CA THR A 342 -9.36 33.28 6.93
C THR A 342 -9.20 34.57 7.75
N LEU A 343 -8.23 35.43 7.37
CA LEU A 343 -8.03 36.73 8.02
C LEU A 343 -9.25 37.65 7.87
N GLN A 344 -9.85 37.71 6.68
CA GLN A 344 -11.08 38.48 6.45
C GLN A 344 -12.25 37.95 7.29
N GLU A 345 -12.40 36.64 7.39
CA GLU A 345 -13.44 36.01 8.22
C GLU A 345 -13.23 36.31 9.70
N ILE A 346 -12.00 36.19 10.23
CA ILE A 346 -11.67 36.56 11.61
C ILE A 346 -11.97 38.03 11.87
N ILE A 347 -11.56 38.93 10.98
CA ILE A 347 -11.86 40.37 11.07
C ILE A 347 -13.38 40.60 11.08
N SER A 348 -14.14 39.91 10.23
CA SER A 348 -15.59 40.04 10.19
C SER A 348 -16.24 39.55 11.49
N LEU A 349 -15.79 38.40 12.03
CA LEU A 349 -16.25 37.83 13.29
C LEU A 349 -15.98 38.78 14.46
N VAL A 350 -14.77 39.34 14.54
CA VAL A 350 -14.37 40.31 15.56
C VAL A 350 -15.14 41.62 15.39
N THR A 351 -15.36 42.09 14.16
CA THR A 351 -16.12 43.31 13.89
C THR A 351 -17.59 43.16 14.29
N VAL A 352 -18.22 42.02 14.01
CA VAL A 352 -19.59 41.72 14.45
C VAL A 352 -19.68 41.66 15.98
N LYS A 353 -18.67 41.07 16.64
CA LYS A 353 -18.65 40.90 18.10
C LYS A 353 -18.21 42.16 18.86
N ASN A 354 -17.33 42.99 18.30
CA ASN A 354 -16.84 44.24 18.89
C ASN A 354 -16.30 45.21 17.81
N PRO A 355 -17.16 46.04 17.19
CA PRO A 355 -16.78 46.93 16.10
C PRO A 355 -15.72 47.98 16.49
N SER A 356 -15.64 48.35 17.77
CA SER A 356 -14.82 49.47 18.25
C SER A 356 -13.34 49.12 18.50
N LEU A 357 -12.98 47.84 18.56
CA LEU A 357 -11.64 47.41 18.98
C LEU A 357 -10.62 47.48 17.84
N ILE A 358 -10.98 47.00 16.65
CA ILE A 358 -10.10 46.99 15.47
C ILE A 358 -9.72 48.42 15.04
N TRP A 359 -10.66 49.35 15.12
CA TRP A 359 -10.46 50.70 14.59
C TRP A 359 -9.78 51.66 15.58
N ASN A 360 -9.66 51.30 16.86
CA ASN A 360 -9.06 52.15 17.90
C ASN A 360 -7.72 51.62 18.46
N ASP A 361 -7.33 50.38 18.16
CA ASP A 361 -6.07 49.79 18.63
C ASP A 361 -5.01 49.76 17.50
N GLN A 362 -3.99 50.63 17.61
CA GLN A 362 -2.92 50.76 16.62
C GLN A 362 -2.07 49.50 16.50
N ASP A 363 -1.88 48.74 17.58
CA ASP A 363 -1.08 47.52 17.54
C ASP A 363 -1.85 46.38 16.87
N LEU A 364 -3.17 46.29 17.11
CA LEU A 364 -4.02 45.33 16.42
C LEU A 364 -4.11 45.64 14.92
N GLN A 365 -4.14 46.93 14.56
CA GLN A 365 -4.03 47.37 13.16
C GLN A 365 -2.70 46.92 12.54
N MET A 366 -1.60 47.06 13.28
CA MET A 366 -0.29 46.58 12.83
C MET A 366 -0.23 45.05 12.72
N ASP A 367 -0.84 44.28 13.62
CA ASP A 367 -0.93 42.81 13.54
C ASP A 367 -1.72 42.38 12.30
N ILE A 368 -2.88 43.01 12.04
CA ILE A 368 -3.70 42.77 10.84
C ILE A 368 -2.90 43.10 9.57
N LEU A 369 -2.18 44.22 9.56
CA LEU A 369 -1.39 44.66 8.41
C LEU A 369 -0.20 43.74 8.15
N MET A 370 0.55 43.36 9.19
CA MET A 370 1.66 42.41 9.08
C MET A 370 1.18 41.07 8.54
N LYS A 371 0.05 40.57 9.06
CA LYS A 371 -0.51 39.29 8.64
C LYS A 371 -1.10 39.34 7.23
N ALA A 372 -1.73 40.44 6.85
CA ALA A 372 -2.19 40.65 5.49
C ALA A 372 -1.04 40.58 4.48
N VAL A 373 0.11 41.19 4.80
CA VAL A 373 1.31 41.21 3.94
C VAL A 373 1.90 39.82 3.71
N GLU A 374 1.86 38.92 4.70
CA GLU A 374 2.30 37.52 4.54
C GLU A 374 1.54 36.76 3.45
N HIS A 375 0.31 37.18 3.16
CA HIS A 375 -0.58 36.53 2.19
C HIS A 375 -0.75 37.31 0.87
N ILE A 376 -0.01 38.42 0.66
CA ILE A 376 -0.09 39.20 -0.59
C ILE A 376 0.62 38.45 -1.72
N SER A 377 -0.18 37.97 -2.68
CA SER A 377 0.27 37.73 -4.06
C SER A 377 0.13 39.01 -4.90
N SER A 378 0.77 39.05 -6.06
CA SER A 378 1.00 40.20 -6.96
C SER A 378 -0.22 40.98 -7.49
N SER A 379 -1.42 40.77 -6.93
CA SER A 379 -2.69 41.31 -7.41
C SER A 379 -3.16 42.61 -6.74
N ASN A 380 -2.48 43.11 -5.70
CA ASN A 380 -2.87 44.37 -5.01
C ASN A 380 -1.77 45.45 -5.03
N ILE A 381 -1.41 45.89 -6.24
CA ILE A 381 -0.40 46.93 -6.51
C ILE A 381 -0.79 48.31 -5.94
N ASP A 382 -2.08 48.62 -5.83
CA ASP A 382 -2.54 49.98 -5.48
C ASP A 382 -2.35 50.35 -4.01
N LEU A 383 -2.72 49.44 -3.09
CA LEU A 383 -2.45 49.61 -1.65
C LEU A 383 -0.94 49.71 -1.38
N PHE A 384 -0.15 48.99 -2.15
CA PHE A 384 1.31 48.92 -2.04
C PHE A 384 2.01 50.19 -2.55
N ASN A 385 1.49 50.79 -3.63
CA ASN A 385 1.99 52.04 -4.22
C ASN A 385 1.73 53.28 -3.34
N GLU A 386 0.72 53.24 -2.47
CA GLU A 386 0.54 54.29 -1.46
C GLU A 386 1.48 54.11 -0.26
N LEU A 387 1.67 52.87 0.21
CA LEU A 387 2.52 52.57 1.36
C LEU A 387 4.02 52.77 1.06
N SER A 388 4.48 52.52 -0.17
CA SER A 388 5.88 52.73 -0.60
C SER A 388 6.32 54.20 -0.63
N LYS A 389 5.40 55.16 -0.48
CA LYS A 389 5.74 56.58 -0.33
C LYS A 389 6.24 56.94 1.08
N ASN A 390 6.10 56.02 2.04
CA ASN A 390 6.53 56.22 3.42
C ASN A 390 7.93 55.60 3.64
N GLU A 391 8.93 56.45 3.80
CA GLU A 391 10.34 56.06 3.97
C GLU A 391 10.57 55.21 5.23
N ALA A 392 9.88 55.52 6.34
CA ALA A 392 9.98 54.75 7.58
C ALA A 392 9.35 53.35 7.47
N PHE A 393 8.32 53.21 6.64
CA PHE A 393 7.73 51.92 6.28
C PHE A 393 8.71 51.09 5.44
N LEU A 394 9.26 51.67 4.36
CA LEU A 394 10.23 50.99 3.50
C LEU A 394 11.47 50.53 4.29
N GLN A 395 11.97 51.35 5.21
CA GLN A 395 13.15 50.98 6.01
C GLN A 395 12.88 49.79 6.94
N LYS A 396 11.75 49.79 7.66
CA LYS A 396 11.34 48.63 8.49
C LYS A 396 10.98 47.39 7.65
N ALA A 397 10.45 47.60 6.44
CA ALA A 397 10.15 46.52 5.52
C ALA A 397 11.43 45.87 4.98
N ILE A 398 12.45 46.66 4.61
CA ILE A 398 13.79 46.20 4.20
C ILE A 398 14.54 45.51 5.34
N GLU A 399 14.32 45.92 6.59
CA GLU A 399 14.83 45.21 7.77
C GLU A 399 14.20 43.82 7.96
N LYS A 400 12.94 43.64 7.57
CA LYS A 400 12.23 42.36 7.69
C LYS A 400 12.41 41.45 6.46
N ASP A 401 12.42 42.00 5.25
CA ASP A 401 12.62 41.28 3.99
C ASP A 401 13.38 42.15 2.98
N SER A 402 14.54 41.68 2.52
CA SER A 402 15.42 42.41 1.60
C SER A 402 14.83 42.64 0.21
N LYS A 403 13.79 41.89 -0.19
CA LYS A 403 13.12 42.08 -1.49
C LYS A 403 12.58 43.50 -1.68
N TRP A 404 12.27 44.17 -0.57
CA TRP A 404 11.78 45.55 -0.58
C TRP A 404 12.79 46.57 -1.15
N LEU A 405 14.06 46.19 -1.30
CA LEU A 405 15.10 46.99 -1.94
C LEU A 405 14.78 47.38 -3.40
N ALA A 406 14.04 46.56 -4.13
CA ALA A 406 13.67 46.84 -5.52
C ALA A 406 12.84 48.13 -5.69
N TRP A 407 12.20 48.58 -4.62
CA TRP A 407 11.35 49.78 -4.57
C TRP A 407 12.01 50.96 -3.87
N TYR A 408 13.28 50.83 -3.46
CA TYR A 408 14.10 51.92 -2.91
C TYR A 408 14.86 52.65 -4.04
N ASP A 409 14.98 53.98 -3.99
CA ASP A 409 15.69 54.75 -5.03
C ASP A 409 17.22 54.73 -4.82
N MET A 410 17.85 53.69 -5.35
CA MET A 410 19.29 53.45 -5.18
C MET A 410 20.20 54.41 -5.98
N ASN A 411 19.67 55.17 -6.94
CA ASN A 411 20.47 56.14 -7.71
C ASN A 411 20.92 57.34 -6.86
N SER A 412 20.29 57.55 -5.71
CA SER A 412 20.56 58.65 -4.78
C SER A 412 21.66 58.33 -3.75
N MET A 413 22.17 57.10 -3.73
CA MET A 413 23.08 56.60 -2.69
C MET A 413 24.56 56.88 -2.95
N SER A 414 25.33 57.09 -1.88
CA SER A 414 26.80 57.17 -1.93
C SER A 414 27.44 55.80 -2.12
N ARG A 415 28.71 55.76 -2.53
CA ARG A 415 29.45 54.49 -2.76
C ARG A 415 29.65 53.70 -1.47
N GLU A 416 29.82 54.39 -0.35
CA GLU A 416 29.94 53.81 0.99
C GLU A 416 28.61 53.19 1.44
N GLN A 417 27.49 53.89 1.20
CA GLN A 417 26.16 53.37 1.51
C GLN A 417 25.84 52.15 0.65
N LEU A 418 26.23 52.15 -0.63
CA LEU A 418 26.08 50.97 -1.51
C LEU A 418 26.91 49.79 -1.00
N LYS A 419 28.16 50.01 -0.56
CA LYS A 419 28.98 48.95 0.05
C LYS A 419 28.36 48.41 1.34
N GLU A 420 27.81 49.26 2.19
CA GLU A 420 27.12 48.86 3.42
C GLU A 420 25.90 47.99 3.11
N MET A 421 25.06 48.41 2.15
CA MET A 421 23.88 47.63 1.76
C MET A 421 24.28 46.31 1.09
N ILE A 422 25.30 46.32 0.23
CA ILE A 422 25.85 45.10 -0.37
C ILE A 422 26.32 44.16 0.74
N SER A 423 27.10 44.63 1.72
CA SER A 423 27.53 43.81 2.85
C SER A 423 26.38 43.27 3.72
N LYS A 424 25.20 43.90 3.70
CA LYS A 424 24.03 43.45 4.46
C LYS A 424 23.13 42.50 3.69
N TYR A 425 23.00 42.67 2.36
CA TYR A 425 21.96 42.01 1.56
C TYR A 425 22.49 41.20 0.35
N GLY A 426 23.79 41.29 0.04
CA GLY A 426 24.39 40.61 -1.10
C GLY A 426 24.14 41.30 -2.44
N LEU A 427 24.87 40.89 -3.48
CA LEU A 427 24.80 41.50 -4.82
C LEU A 427 23.54 41.10 -5.61
N LYS A 428 22.86 40.02 -5.20
CA LYS A 428 21.64 39.49 -5.84
C LYS A 428 20.56 40.55 -6.00
N GLU A 429 20.22 41.22 -4.91
CA GLU A 429 19.10 42.17 -4.85
C GLU A 429 19.35 43.44 -5.69
N PHE A 430 20.59 43.65 -6.14
CA PHE A 430 21.01 44.76 -7.01
C PHE A 430 21.02 44.39 -8.50
N SER A 431 20.97 43.09 -8.82
CA SER A 431 21.19 42.58 -10.19
C SER A 431 19.98 42.72 -11.12
N GLU A 432 18.75 42.73 -10.60
CA GLU A 432 17.54 42.71 -11.44
C GLU A 432 17.18 44.06 -12.08
N LYS A 433 17.67 45.17 -11.51
CA LYS A 433 17.27 46.53 -11.94
C LYS A 433 18.46 47.45 -12.27
N TYR A 434 19.68 47.15 -11.81
CA TYR A 434 20.84 48.04 -11.92
C TYR A 434 22.11 47.32 -12.41
N ILE A 435 22.10 46.94 -13.70
CA ILE A 435 23.18 46.22 -14.40
C ILE A 435 24.56 46.90 -14.29
N ASN A 436 24.59 48.21 -14.06
CA ASN A 436 25.84 48.96 -13.90
C ASN A 436 26.64 48.54 -12.66
N TYR A 437 25.98 48.21 -11.54
CA TYR A 437 26.69 47.81 -10.31
C TYR A 437 27.26 46.39 -10.39
N THR A 438 26.61 45.51 -11.15
CA THR A 438 27.12 44.17 -11.45
C THR A 438 28.34 44.16 -12.38
N SER A 439 28.67 45.30 -12.98
CA SER A 439 29.85 45.49 -13.83
C SER A 439 30.96 46.31 -13.15
N ASP A 440 30.75 46.78 -11.92
CA ASP A 440 31.74 47.56 -11.15
C ASP A 440 32.68 46.61 -10.40
N TYR A 441 33.98 46.68 -10.72
CA TYR A 441 35.01 45.83 -10.11
C TYR A 441 35.05 45.95 -8.59
N ASP A 442 35.01 47.17 -8.04
CA ASP A 442 35.17 47.40 -6.60
C ASP A 442 33.96 46.90 -5.81
N LEU A 443 32.75 47.07 -6.36
CA LEU A 443 31.52 46.58 -5.71
C LEU A 443 31.42 45.07 -5.76
N VAL A 444 31.77 44.46 -6.90
CA VAL A 444 31.78 42.99 -7.06
C VAL A 444 32.85 42.36 -6.16
N MET A 445 34.06 42.91 -6.14
CA MET A 445 35.14 42.43 -5.28
C MET A 445 34.79 42.60 -3.79
N HIS A 446 34.18 43.73 -3.42
CA HIS A 446 33.67 43.94 -2.05
C HIS A 446 32.57 42.93 -1.70
N ALA A 447 31.64 42.65 -2.60
CA ALA A 447 30.59 41.65 -2.38
C ALA A 447 31.15 40.24 -2.20
N ILE A 448 32.13 39.85 -3.02
CA ILE A 448 32.80 38.54 -2.94
C ILE A 448 33.55 38.38 -1.62
N THR A 449 34.28 39.41 -1.21
CA THR A 449 35.10 39.38 0.01
C THR A 449 34.28 39.50 1.29
N THR A 450 33.13 40.17 1.26
CA THR A 450 32.29 40.38 2.46
C THR A 450 31.18 39.33 2.63
N ASN A 451 30.54 38.91 1.54
CA ASN A 451 29.38 38.01 1.58
C ASN A 451 29.67 36.63 0.99
N GLY A 452 30.87 36.39 0.48
CA GLY A 452 31.28 35.12 -0.10
C GLY A 452 31.18 35.08 -1.64
N GLY A 453 31.92 34.14 -2.21
CA GLY A 453 32.18 34.10 -3.65
C GLY A 453 30.96 33.79 -4.54
N HIS A 454 29.84 33.31 -3.99
CA HIS A 454 28.61 33.06 -4.76
C HIS A 454 28.04 34.32 -5.43
N ASN A 455 28.45 35.51 -4.97
CA ASN A 455 28.12 36.79 -5.59
C ASN A 455 28.68 36.94 -7.02
N LEU A 456 29.68 36.13 -7.38
CA LEU A 456 30.23 36.08 -8.74
C LEU A 456 29.16 35.78 -9.80
N GLN A 457 28.09 35.04 -9.47
CA GLN A 457 27.01 34.71 -10.41
C GLN A 457 26.27 35.95 -10.95
N TYR A 458 26.27 37.03 -10.18
CA TYR A 458 25.59 38.27 -10.55
C TYR A 458 26.52 39.22 -11.29
N ALA A 459 27.83 38.94 -11.34
CA ALA A 459 28.79 39.80 -12.01
C ALA A 459 28.68 39.71 -13.54
N SER A 460 29.09 40.77 -14.22
CA SER A 460 29.17 40.80 -15.68
C SER A 460 30.12 39.72 -16.22
N GLU A 461 29.90 39.30 -17.47
CA GLU A 461 30.71 38.24 -18.10
C GLU A 461 32.22 38.55 -18.14
N SER A 462 32.58 39.83 -18.30
CA SER A 462 33.97 40.28 -18.27
C SER A 462 34.61 40.07 -16.89
N LEU A 463 33.89 40.36 -15.80
CA LEU A 463 34.38 40.16 -14.44
C LEU A 463 34.37 38.68 -14.04
N ARG A 464 33.42 37.88 -14.53
CA ARG A 464 33.41 36.41 -14.36
C ARG A 464 34.56 35.70 -15.09
N SER A 465 35.29 36.43 -15.93
CA SER A 465 36.50 35.96 -16.62
C SER A 465 37.77 36.64 -16.11
N ASN A 466 37.68 37.51 -15.09
CA ASN A 466 38.82 38.20 -14.49
C ASN A 466 39.50 37.30 -13.45
N LEU A 467 40.80 37.04 -13.63
CA LEU A 467 41.57 36.12 -12.80
C LEU A 467 41.60 36.50 -11.31
N GLU A 468 41.69 37.79 -10.98
CA GLU A 468 41.77 38.23 -9.58
C GLU A 468 40.44 38.02 -8.86
N ILE A 469 39.35 38.47 -9.48
CA ILE A 469 37.99 38.30 -8.95
C ILE A 469 37.66 36.82 -8.78
N VAL A 470 37.98 36.00 -9.79
CA VAL A 470 37.74 34.56 -9.78
C VAL A 470 38.56 33.87 -8.69
N ASN A 471 39.86 34.20 -8.55
CA ASN A 471 40.68 33.63 -7.48
C ASN A 471 40.13 34.00 -6.10
N ALA A 472 39.75 35.25 -5.87
CA ALA A 472 39.14 35.67 -4.61
C ALA A 472 37.81 34.96 -4.33
N ALA A 473 37.00 34.72 -5.36
CA ALA A 473 35.77 33.96 -5.24
C ALA A 473 36.02 32.48 -4.88
N ILE A 474 36.97 31.82 -5.55
CA ILE A 474 37.35 30.42 -5.31
C ILE A 474 38.01 30.24 -3.95
N GLU A 475 38.80 31.21 -3.48
CA GLU A 475 39.40 31.21 -2.15
C GLU A 475 38.33 31.15 -1.05
N ASN A 476 37.24 31.89 -1.23
CA ASN A 476 36.09 31.86 -0.33
C ASN A 476 35.25 30.59 -0.48
N ASP A 477 34.92 30.20 -1.72
CA ASP A 477 34.03 29.07 -2.01
C ASP A 477 34.38 28.45 -3.38
N ALA A 478 34.85 27.20 -3.39
CA ALA A 478 35.23 26.52 -4.62
C ALA A 478 34.04 26.25 -5.57
N SER A 479 32.80 26.23 -5.07
CA SER A 479 31.58 25.99 -5.85
C SER A 479 31.30 27.12 -6.86
N THR A 480 31.93 28.27 -6.65
CA THR A 480 31.81 29.48 -7.48
C THR A 480 32.35 29.30 -8.88
N ILE A 481 33.17 28.28 -9.12
CA ILE A 481 33.68 27.92 -10.44
C ILE A 481 32.54 27.75 -11.47
N ARG A 482 31.35 27.29 -11.04
CA ARG A 482 30.17 27.12 -11.92
C ARG A 482 29.67 28.41 -12.56
N PHE A 483 30.08 29.57 -12.02
CA PHE A 483 29.69 30.88 -12.50
C PHE A 483 30.76 31.54 -13.39
N CYS A 484 31.96 30.97 -13.48
CA CYS A 484 33.07 31.56 -14.22
C CYS A 484 32.84 31.52 -15.74
N GLY A 485 33.54 32.42 -16.45
CA GLY A 485 33.53 32.45 -17.91
C GLY A 485 34.24 31.24 -18.53
N LYS A 486 33.90 30.90 -19.78
CA LYS A 486 34.43 29.69 -20.47
C LYS A 486 35.95 29.64 -20.53
N THR A 487 36.62 30.79 -20.64
CA THR A 487 38.09 30.90 -20.65
C THR A 487 38.73 30.43 -19.35
N ILE A 488 38.07 30.64 -18.22
CA ILE A 488 38.50 30.19 -16.89
C ILE A 488 38.32 28.68 -16.74
N LEU A 489 37.22 28.14 -17.25
CA LEU A 489 36.87 26.72 -17.14
C LEU A 489 37.86 25.80 -17.87
N GLY A 490 38.57 26.31 -18.88
CA GLY A 490 39.67 25.60 -19.58
C GLY A 490 41.06 25.82 -18.98
N ASN A 491 41.18 26.60 -17.89
CA ASN A 491 42.47 26.88 -17.27
C ASN A 491 42.81 25.82 -16.21
N ASN A 492 43.79 24.97 -16.52
CA ASN A 492 44.22 23.87 -15.65
C ASN A 492 44.73 24.33 -14.27
N GLU A 493 45.38 25.51 -14.16
CA GLU A 493 45.91 25.99 -12.87
C GLU A 493 44.77 26.38 -11.92
N ILE A 494 43.73 27.04 -12.45
CA ILE A 494 42.54 27.39 -11.68
C ILE A 494 41.79 26.11 -11.29
N MET A 495 41.62 25.19 -12.23
CA MET A 495 40.97 23.91 -11.96
C MET A 495 41.72 23.11 -10.88
N LYS A 496 43.05 23.08 -10.89
CA LYS A 496 43.84 22.45 -9.82
C LYS A 496 43.50 23.06 -8.46
N ARG A 497 43.51 24.39 -8.31
CA ARG A 497 43.14 25.07 -7.06
C ARG A 497 41.72 24.75 -6.59
N VAL A 498 40.77 24.65 -7.53
CA VAL A 498 39.39 24.25 -7.22
C VAL A 498 39.35 22.81 -6.72
N ILE A 499 40.04 21.89 -7.39
CA ILE A 499 40.08 20.45 -7.05
C ILE A 499 40.78 20.22 -5.70
N GLU A 500 41.86 20.95 -5.41
CA GLU A 500 42.57 20.93 -4.11
C GLU A 500 41.64 21.32 -2.95
N LYS A 501 40.71 22.25 -3.17
CA LYS A 501 39.69 22.59 -2.16
C LYS A 501 38.59 21.54 -2.13
N GLU A 502 37.96 21.28 -3.26
CA GLU A 502 36.79 20.41 -3.39
C GLU A 502 36.80 19.66 -4.74
N PRO A 503 37.26 18.39 -4.78
CA PRO A 503 37.51 17.67 -6.03
C PRO A 503 36.25 17.50 -6.87
N GLN A 504 35.06 17.44 -6.26
CA GLN A 504 33.80 17.25 -6.98
C GLN A 504 33.47 18.35 -8.01
N TYR A 505 34.09 19.53 -7.90
CA TYR A 505 33.83 20.65 -8.79
C TYR A 505 34.62 20.59 -10.11
N PHE A 506 35.42 19.53 -10.34
CA PHE A 506 36.03 19.28 -11.65
C PHE A 506 34.97 19.24 -12.78
N ILE A 507 33.73 18.83 -12.46
CA ILE A 507 32.60 18.69 -13.41
C ILE A 507 32.23 19.98 -14.14
N TYR A 508 32.64 21.13 -13.61
CA TYR A 508 32.35 22.43 -14.21
C TYR A 508 33.42 22.89 -15.18
N GLY A 509 34.61 22.29 -15.17
CA GLY A 509 35.66 22.61 -16.12
C GLY A 509 35.38 22.05 -17.52
N ASP A 510 36.22 22.39 -18.49
CA ASP A 510 36.12 21.83 -19.85
C ASP A 510 36.44 20.33 -19.81
N ALA A 511 35.40 19.50 -19.86
CA ALA A 511 35.51 18.05 -19.78
C ALA A 511 36.41 17.47 -20.89
N THR A 512 36.39 18.04 -22.09
CA THR A 512 37.19 17.55 -23.22
C THR A 512 38.68 17.74 -22.94
N GLN A 513 39.05 18.89 -22.38
CA GLN A 513 40.43 19.23 -22.09
C GLN A 513 40.93 18.57 -20.80
N LEU A 514 40.10 18.52 -19.77
CA LEU A 514 40.46 17.96 -18.46
C LEU A 514 40.54 16.43 -18.48
N LEU A 515 39.52 15.76 -19.02
CA LEU A 515 39.40 14.30 -18.96
C LEU A 515 40.17 13.57 -20.07
N SER A 516 40.82 14.32 -20.96
CA SER A 516 41.82 13.78 -21.90
C SER A 516 43.26 13.92 -21.35
N ASN A 517 43.47 14.66 -20.26
CA ASN A 517 44.79 14.92 -19.69
C ASN A 517 45.08 13.98 -18.52
N LYS A 518 46.05 13.05 -18.71
CA LYS A 518 46.46 12.07 -17.70
C LYS A 518 46.82 12.72 -16.35
N GLU A 519 47.61 13.80 -16.37
CA GLU A 519 48.06 14.46 -15.13
C GLU A 519 46.90 15.04 -14.34
N MET A 520 45.93 15.67 -15.03
CA MET A 520 44.73 16.21 -14.38
C MET A 520 43.84 15.10 -13.80
N VAL A 521 43.64 14.01 -14.55
CA VAL A 521 42.84 12.88 -14.07
C VAL A 521 43.48 12.21 -12.85
N LEU A 522 44.79 11.97 -12.89
CA LEU A 522 45.51 11.41 -11.74
C LEU A 522 45.44 12.35 -10.52
N PHE A 523 45.58 13.65 -10.73
CA PHE A 523 45.45 14.65 -9.68
C PHE A 523 44.06 14.63 -9.02
N ILE A 524 43.00 14.62 -9.83
CA ILE A 524 41.62 14.53 -9.33
C ILE A 524 41.41 13.27 -8.49
N LEU A 525 41.85 12.12 -9.01
CA LEU A 525 41.72 10.84 -8.32
C LEU A 525 42.54 10.79 -7.02
N GLN A 526 43.75 11.37 -7.00
CA GLN A 526 44.57 11.48 -5.78
C GLN A 526 43.86 12.31 -4.70
N GLU A 527 43.25 13.44 -5.07
CA GLU A 527 42.49 14.27 -4.14
C GLU A 527 41.23 13.55 -3.62
N PHE A 528 40.52 12.80 -4.47
CA PHE A 528 39.42 11.95 -4.04
C PHE A 528 39.87 10.89 -3.01
N LYS A 529 41.03 10.25 -3.24
CA LYS A 529 41.60 9.27 -2.32
C LYS A 529 42.05 9.90 -1.00
N ALA A 530 42.75 11.03 -1.05
CA ALA A 530 43.30 11.72 0.12
C ALA A 530 42.21 12.14 1.11
N LYS A 531 41.06 12.61 0.60
CA LYS A 531 39.96 13.11 1.42
C LYS A 531 38.98 12.03 1.90
N LYS A 532 39.27 10.73 1.67
CA LYS A 532 38.45 9.57 2.11
C LYS A 532 36.95 9.74 1.82
N TYR A 533 36.61 10.02 0.56
CA TYR A 533 35.32 10.58 0.18
C TYR A 533 34.09 9.68 0.39
N HIS A 534 32.94 10.33 0.65
CA HIS A 534 31.64 9.77 1.04
C HIS A 534 30.76 9.29 -0.16
N PRO A 535 29.87 8.29 0.01
CA PRO A 535 29.01 7.71 -1.05
C PRO A 535 28.06 8.67 -1.80
N THR A 536 27.82 9.89 -1.32
CA THR A 536 27.01 10.90 -2.03
C THR A 536 27.68 11.42 -3.32
N MET A 537 29.00 11.23 -3.45
CA MET A 537 29.78 11.60 -4.64
C MET A 537 29.87 10.49 -5.69
N ASP A 538 29.13 9.39 -5.52
CA ASP A 538 29.07 8.29 -6.47
C ASP A 538 28.67 8.74 -7.88
N SER A 539 27.76 9.71 -7.99
CA SER A 539 27.37 10.28 -9.29
C SER A 539 28.48 11.10 -9.95
N VAL A 540 29.35 11.73 -9.16
CA VAL A 540 30.43 12.60 -9.63
C VAL A 540 31.61 11.77 -10.15
N LEU A 541 31.98 10.72 -9.42
CA LEU A 541 33.02 9.80 -9.87
C LEU A 541 32.58 8.99 -11.10
N ILE A 542 31.29 8.62 -11.21
CA ILE A 542 30.75 8.01 -12.45
C ILE A 542 30.94 8.96 -13.64
N LYS A 543 30.61 10.25 -13.49
CA LYS A 543 30.80 11.24 -14.56
C LYS A 543 32.26 11.38 -14.97
N LEU A 544 33.20 11.30 -14.02
CA LEU A 544 34.63 11.26 -14.33
C LEU A 544 34.96 10.06 -15.23
N LEU A 545 34.52 8.85 -14.82
CA LEU A 545 34.78 7.60 -15.53
C LEU A 545 34.14 7.57 -16.93
N GLU A 546 32.92 8.07 -17.06
CA GLU A 546 32.21 8.20 -18.34
C GLU A 546 32.92 9.15 -19.30
N GLY A 547 33.52 10.21 -18.79
CA GLY A 547 34.22 11.23 -19.58
C GLY A 547 35.68 10.91 -19.92
N LEU A 548 36.25 9.82 -19.40
CA LEU A 548 37.63 9.43 -19.73
C LEU A 548 37.80 9.16 -21.23
N SER A 549 38.90 9.66 -21.80
CA SER A 549 39.31 9.33 -23.16
C SER A 549 39.64 7.84 -23.32
N GLU A 550 39.62 7.34 -24.56
CA GLU A 550 39.95 5.94 -24.85
C GLU A 550 41.38 5.56 -24.40
N GLU A 551 42.33 6.48 -24.54
CA GLU A 551 43.70 6.30 -24.06
C GLU A 551 43.75 6.08 -22.55
N LEU A 552 43.04 6.90 -21.77
CA LEU A 552 43.02 6.79 -20.29
C LEU A 552 42.22 5.59 -19.79
N ARG A 553 41.23 5.11 -20.53
CA ARG A 553 40.53 3.84 -20.23
C ARG A 553 41.42 2.61 -20.46
N ASN A 554 42.59 2.80 -21.07
CA ASN A 554 43.64 1.80 -21.24
C ASN A 554 44.88 2.08 -20.37
N ASP A 555 44.82 3.06 -19.45
CA ASP A 555 45.94 3.42 -18.58
C ASP A 555 45.86 2.67 -17.24
N GLU A 556 46.97 2.01 -16.88
CA GLU A 556 47.06 1.18 -15.68
C GLU A 556 47.06 1.99 -14.38
N ASP A 557 47.70 3.16 -14.35
CA ASP A 557 47.79 4.00 -13.16
C ASP A 557 46.41 4.57 -12.80
N VAL A 558 45.69 5.05 -13.82
CA VAL A 558 44.32 5.56 -13.68
C VAL A 558 43.39 4.45 -13.19
N ALA A 559 43.48 3.26 -13.78
CA ALA A 559 42.66 2.12 -13.38
C ALA A 559 42.93 1.66 -11.94
N THR A 560 44.19 1.58 -11.54
CA THR A 560 44.60 1.17 -10.19
C THR A 560 44.10 2.15 -9.15
N LEU A 561 44.26 3.46 -9.40
CA LEU A 561 43.81 4.48 -8.46
C LEU A 561 42.27 4.53 -8.35
N CYS A 562 41.55 4.30 -9.46
CA CYS A 562 40.10 4.16 -9.43
C CYS A 562 39.65 2.94 -8.61
N ALA A 563 40.32 1.79 -8.78
CA ALA A 563 40.04 0.57 -8.02
C ALA A 563 40.27 0.75 -6.52
N ASP A 564 41.25 1.58 -6.13
CA ASP A 564 41.50 1.96 -4.74
C ASP A 564 40.42 2.86 -4.15
N ILE A 565 39.79 3.72 -4.95
CA ILE A 565 38.82 4.72 -4.47
C ILE A 565 37.42 4.11 -4.32
N ARG A 566 36.96 3.31 -5.30
CA ARG A 566 35.52 3.01 -5.45
C ARG A 566 35.18 1.53 -5.61
N SER A 567 35.96 0.64 -4.99
CA SER A 567 35.81 -0.82 -5.19
C SER A 567 35.85 -1.20 -6.69
N GLY A 568 35.84 -2.48 -7.06
CA GLY A 568 36.04 -2.87 -8.47
C GLY A 568 34.94 -2.44 -9.44
N LEU A 569 33.82 -1.87 -8.98
CA LEU A 569 32.77 -1.32 -9.84
C LEU A 569 33.31 -0.32 -10.87
N SER A 570 34.34 0.46 -10.51
CA SER A 570 34.97 1.42 -11.43
C SER A 570 35.63 0.74 -12.63
N LEU A 571 36.07 -0.52 -12.47
CA LEU A 571 36.76 -1.25 -13.53
C LEU A 571 35.85 -1.54 -14.73
N HIS A 572 34.52 -1.52 -14.56
CA HIS A 572 33.57 -1.68 -15.66
C HIS A 572 33.79 -0.67 -16.81
N TYR A 573 34.33 0.52 -16.50
CA TYR A 573 34.59 1.59 -17.47
C TYR A 573 35.91 1.43 -18.24
N PHE A 574 36.75 0.47 -17.85
CA PHE A 574 38.05 0.22 -18.44
C PHE A 574 38.01 -0.94 -19.43
N SER A 575 38.99 -0.96 -20.34
CA SER A 575 39.06 -1.95 -21.39
C SER A 575 39.21 -3.39 -20.84
N PRO A 576 38.80 -4.41 -21.61
CA PRO A 576 39.01 -5.81 -21.23
C PRO A 576 40.47 -6.15 -20.91
N HIS A 577 41.43 -5.48 -21.57
CA HIS A 577 42.86 -5.63 -21.30
C HIS A 577 43.21 -5.18 -19.87
N ILE A 578 42.77 -3.98 -19.46
CA ILE A 578 42.98 -3.48 -18.11
C ILE A 578 42.28 -4.36 -17.06
N ARG A 579 41.06 -4.81 -17.34
CA ARG A 579 40.33 -5.74 -16.46
C ARG A 579 40.97 -7.14 -16.36
N SER A 580 41.92 -7.45 -17.26
CA SER A 580 42.73 -8.68 -17.24
C SER A 580 44.13 -8.46 -16.67
N ASN A 581 44.47 -7.24 -16.24
CA ASN A 581 45.77 -6.95 -15.64
C ASN A 581 45.77 -7.43 -14.18
N LEU A 582 46.73 -8.30 -13.83
CA LEU A 582 46.88 -8.87 -12.49
C LEU A 582 47.09 -7.80 -11.41
N HIS A 583 47.90 -6.77 -11.69
CA HIS A 583 48.24 -5.70 -10.75
C HIS A 583 46.99 -4.88 -10.41
N VAL A 584 46.29 -4.39 -11.43
CA VAL A 584 45.02 -3.63 -11.28
C VAL A 584 43.99 -4.45 -10.52
N MET A 585 43.78 -5.70 -10.95
CA MET A 585 42.77 -6.56 -10.34
C MET A 585 43.12 -6.95 -8.90
N SER A 586 44.41 -7.12 -8.58
CA SER A 586 44.86 -7.39 -7.21
C SER A 586 44.56 -6.25 -6.25
N HIS A 587 44.62 -5.00 -6.70
CA HIS A 587 44.21 -3.82 -5.91
C HIS A 587 42.69 -3.81 -5.73
N ALA A 588 41.93 -4.05 -6.80
CA ALA A 588 40.47 -4.08 -6.75
C ALA A 588 39.93 -5.13 -5.76
N ILE A 589 40.42 -6.37 -5.83
CA ILE A 589 39.96 -7.45 -4.93
C ILE A 589 40.39 -7.26 -3.47
N ALA A 590 41.46 -6.49 -3.22
CA ALA A 590 41.90 -6.20 -1.86
C ALA A 590 40.91 -5.29 -1.12
N ASN A 591 40.23 -4.40 -1.84
CA ASN A 591 39.18 -3.53 -1.29
C ASN A 591 37.78 -4.16 -1.40
N ASP A 592 37.48 -4.84 -2.52
CA ASP A 592 36.20 -5.50 -2.78
C ASP A 592 36.40 -6.83 -3.52
N PRO A 593 36.27 -7.99 -2.85
CA PRO A 593 36.44 -9.30 -3.47
C PRO A 593 35.53 -9.55 -4.68
N PHE A 594 34.35 -8.94 -4.76
CA PHE A 594 33.39 -9.14 -5.86
C PHE A 594 33.81 -8.46 -7.17
N SER A 595 34.86 -7.63 -7.13
CA SER A 595 35.51 -7.02 -8.31
C SER A 595 35.91 -8.04 -9.38
N VAL A 596 36.20 -9.28 -8.97
CA VAL A 596 36.56 -10.39 -9.86
C VAL A 596 35.52 -10.64 -10.97
N GLN A 597 34.25 -10.27 -10.75
CA GLN A 597 33.18 -10.40 -11.73
C GLN A 597 33.44 -9.63 -13.04
N PHE A 598 34.24 -8.57 -12.97
CA PHE A 598 34.56 -7.73 -14.12
C PHE A 598 35.67 -8.30 -15.00
N ILE A 599 36.38 -9.34 -14.56
CA ILE A 599 37.38 -10.02 -15.38
C ILE A 599 36.67 -10.64 -16.60
N PRO A 600 37.11 -10.39 -17.85
CA PRO A 600 36.53 -11.02 -19.04
C PRO A 600 36.56 -12.55 -18.96
N GLU A 601 35.57 -13.23 -19.53
CA GLU A 601 35.48 -14.71 -19.51
C GLU A 601 36.69 -15.39 -20.15
N ASN A 602 37.26 -14.77 -21.19
CA ASN A 602 38.44 -15.25 -21.92
C ASN A 602 39.78 -14.84 -21.28
N SER A 603 39.77 -14.22 -20.10
CA SER A 603 40.99 -13.75 -19.43
C SER A 603 41.77 -14.91 -18.80
N GLU A 604 43.09 -14.91 -19.00
CA GLU A 604 44.00 -15.87 -18.36
C GLU A 604 43.98 -15.80 -16.83
N LEU A 605 43.59 -14.64 -16.25
CA LEU A 605 43.46 -14.49 -14.80
C LEU A 605 42.45 -15.46 -14.19
N ARG A 606 41.36 -15.76 -14.89
CA ARG A 606 40.35 -16.72 -14.41
C ARG A 606 40.90 -18.15 -14.33
N ASN A 607 41.98 -18.43 -15.07
CA ASN A 607 42.70 -19.71 -15.05
C ASN A 607 44.00 -19.65 -14.25
N ASN A 608 44.33 -18.51 -13.64
CA ASN A 608 45.52 -18.36 -12.82
C ASN A 608 45.24 -18.90 -11.41
N PHE A 609 45.86 -20.04 -11.08
CA PHE A 609 45.65 -20.74 -9.81
C PHE A 609 45.98 -19.87 -8.58
N GLU A 610 47.13 -19.20 -8.55
CA GLU A 610 47.55 -18.39 -7.39
C GLU A 610 46.61 -17.21 -7.17
N PHE A 611 46.22 -16.54 -8.25
CA PHE A 611 45.25 -15.45 -8.20
C PHE A 611 43.88 -15.94 -7.69
N MET A 612 43.36 -17.02 -8.29
CA MET A 612 42.06 -17.57 -7.88
C MET A 612 42.08 -18.13 -6.46
N MET A 613 43.21 -18.70 -6.00
CA MET A 613 43.38 -19.13 -4.60
C MET A 613 43.21 -17.97 -3.63
N ARG A 614 43.78 -16.79 -3.96
CA ARG A 614 43.59 -15.58 -3.15
C ARG A 614 42.13 -15.13 -3.18
N VAL A 615 41.48 -15.13 -4.34
CA VAL A 615 40.07 -14.74 -4.51
C VAL A 615 39.15 -15.63 -3.69
N VAL A 616 39.24 -16.96 -3.82
CA VAL A 616 38.32 -17.88 -3.11
C VAL A 616 38.61 -17.94 -1.60
N SER A 617 39.81 -17.56 -1.17
CA SER A 617 40.14 -17.43 0.24
C SER A 617 39.48 -16.20 0.88
N LEU A 618 39.17 -15.15 0.11
CA LEU A 618 38.39 -14.01 0.58
C LEU A 618 36.90 -14.36 0.66
N SER A 619 36.36 -15.04 -0.36
CA SER A 619 34.99 -15.56 -0.37
C SER A 619 34.87 -16.78 -1.30
N GLY A 620 34.48 -17.92 -0.73
CA GLY A 620 34.35 -19.17 -1.48
C GLY A 620 33.37 -19.13 -2.65
N GLN A 621 32.33 -18.30 -2.57
CA GLN A 621 31.31 -18.17 -3.64
C GLN A 621 31.90 -17.64 -4.95
N LEU A 622 33.03 -16.95 -4.89
CA LEU A 622 33.71 -16.38 -6.06
C LEU A 622 34.36 -17.44 -6.96
N LEU A 623 34.36 -18.72 -6.56
CA LEU A 623 34.75 -19.85 -7.41
C LEU A 623 33.97 -19.89 -8.74
N CYS A 624 32.75 -19.35 -8.77
CA CYS A 624 31.93 -19.27 -9.99
C CYS A 624 32.61 -18.48 -11.13
N TYR A 625 33.55 -17.58 -10.82
CA TYR A 625 34.30 -16.79 -11.81
C TYR A 625 35.58 -17.47 -12.30
N ALA A 626 36.01 -18.57 -11.66
CA ALA A 626 37.16 -19.36 -12.13
C ALA A 626 36.89 -20.01 -13.49
N SER A 627 37.95 -20.36 -14.20
CA SER A 627 37.88 -21.19 -15.41
C SER A 627 37.27 -22.56 -15.12
N LYS A 628 36.79 -23.27 -16.15
CA LYS A 628 36.22 -24.62 -15.98
C LYS A 628 37.27 -25.62 -15.51
N GLU A 629 38.52 -25.44 -15.92
CA GLU A 629 39.67 -26.20 -15.49
C GLU A 629 39.92 -26.04 -13.99
N LEU A 630 39.86 -24.80 -13.48
CA LEU A 630 40.03 -24.52 -12.06
C LEU A 630 38.81 -24.90 -11.20
N GLN A 631 37.60 -24.82 -11.75
CA GLN A 631 36.39 -25.39 -11.13
C GLN A 631 36.45 -26.92 -11.02
N ASP A 632 37.31 -27.57 -11.81
CA ASP A 632 37.63 -29.01 -11.71
C ASP A 632 38.93 -29.28 -10.91
N HIS A 633 39.52 -28.27 -10.26
CA HIS A 633 40.73 -28.42 -9.46
C HIS A 633 40.41 -28.62 -7.97
N ALA A 634 40.61 -29.85 -7.48
CA ALA A 634 40.16 -30.28 -6.15
C ALA A 634 40.67 -29.39 -4.99
N GLU A 635 41.93 -28.93 -5.04
CA GLU A 635 42.50 -28.09 -3.99
C GLU A 635 41.86 -26.71 -3.92
N LEU A 636 41.62 -26.08 -5.07
CA LEU A 636 40.99 -24.75 -5.16
C LEU A 636 39.54 -24.84 -4.68
N VAL A 637 38.80 -25.85 -5.16
CA VAL A 637 37.43 -26.12 -4.74
C VAL A 637 37.36 -26.36 -3.23
N PHE A 638 38.25 -27.18 -2.69
CA PHE A 638 38.29 -27.45 -1.25
C PHE A 638 38.57 -26.18 -0.45
N GLN A 639 39.51 -25.35 -0.91
CA GLN A 639 39.81 -24.06 -0.27
C GLN A 639 38.60 -23.11 -0.32
N ALA A 640 37.89 -23.02 -1.45
CA ALA A 640 36.65 -22.27 -1.56
C ALA A 640 35.59 -22.77 -0.57
N CYS A 641 35.44 -24.09 -0.46
CA CYS A 641 34.50 -24.74 0.45
C CYS A 641 34.81 -24.51 1.94
N LYS A 642 36.09 -24.30 2.31
CA LYS A 642 36.45 -23.91 3.69
C LYS A 642 35.92 -22.51 4.06
N SER A 643 35.90 -21.59 3.10
CA SER A 643 35.35 -20.24 3.29
C SER A 643 33.83 -20.26 3.26
N CYS A 644 33.24 -20.98 2.29
CA CYS A 644 31.79 -21.12 2.15
C CYS A 644 31.47 -22.52 1.60
N SER A 645 30.84 -23.36 2.41
CA SER A 645 30.57 -24.76 2.05
C SER A 645 29.68 -24.91 0.80
N ASN A 646 28.79 -23.95 0.53
CA ASN A 646 27.97 -23.89 -0.68
C ASN A 646 28.77 -23.66 -1.97
N ALA A 647 30.06 -23.27 -1.89
CA ALA A 647 30.92 -23.11 -3.05
C ALA A 647 31.06 -24.40 -3.87
N LEU A 648 30.78 -25.57 -3.27
CA LEU A 648 30.74 -26.86 -3.95
C LEU A 648 29.79 -26.86 -5.17
N GLU A 649 28.75 -26.02 -5.17
CA GLU A 649 27.83 -25.88 -6.31
C GLU A 649 28.55 -25.56 -7.63
N PHE A 650 29.59 -24.73 -7.54
CA PHE A 650 30.36 -24.24 -8.69
C PHE A 650 31.46 -25.20 -9.15
N ALA A 651 31.70 -26.29 -8.40
CA ALA A 651 32.65 -27.31 -8.78
C ALA A 651 32.14 -28.14 -9.97
N SER A 652 33.07 -28.77 -10.68
CA SER A 652 32.72 -29.69 -11.76
C SER A 652 31.84 -30.85 -11.28
N LEU A 653 31.06 -31.44 -12.19
CA LEU A 653 30.28 -32.65 -11.87
C LEU A 653 31.16 -33.81 -11.39
N ARG A 654 32.40 -33.90 -11.89
CA ARG A 654 33.38 -34.91 -11.46
C ARG A 654 33.72 -34.75 -9.99
N LEU A 655 34.03 -33.53 -9.54
CA LEU A 655 34.36 -33.24 -8.15
C LEU A 655 33.15 -33.29 -7.22
N ARG A 656 31.98 -32.90 -7.70
CA ARG A 656 30.70 -33.08 -6.97
C ARG A 656 30.33 -34.55 -6.79
N ASN A 657 30.96 -35.45 -7.54
CA ASN A 657 30.86 -36.90 -7.39
C ASN A 657 32.09 -37.54 -6.69
N ASP A 658 33.09 -36.74 -6.31
CA ASP A 658 34.28 -37.25 -5.60
C ASP A 658 33.95 -37.44 -4.13
N PHE A 659 33.80 -38.71 -3.74
CA PHE A 659 33.47 -39.10 -2.36
C PHE A 659 34.40 -38.47 -1.31
N ASN A 660 35.72 -38.49 -1.55
CA ASN A 660 36.69 -38.02 -0.55
C ASN A 660 36.65 -36.51 -0.39
N LEU A 661 36.48 -35.77 -1.50
CA LEU A 661 36.35 -34.32 -1.47
C LEU A 661 35.05 -33.92 -0.77
N VAL A 662 33.91 -34.48 -1.21
CA VAL A 662 32.59 -34.12 -0.65
C VAL A 662 32.51 -34.50 0.82
N LEU A 663 33.04 -35.65 1.23
CA LEU A 663 33.09 -36.05 2.64
C LEU A 663 33.90 -35.04 3.49
N LYS A 664 35.05 -34.57 2.99
CA LYS A 664 35.82 -33.52 3.66
C LYS A 664 35.04 -32.21 3.77
N VAL A 665 34.30 -31.82 2.72
CA VAL A 665 33.47 -30.60 2.77
C VAL A 665 32.31 -30.74 3.75
N VAL A 666 31.63 -31.90 3.77
CA VAL A 666 30.58 -32.21 4.75
C VAL A 666 31.12 -32.14 6.18
N GLN A 667 32.35 -32.59 6.43
CA GLN A 667 32.97 -32.52 7.75
C GLN A 667 33.30 -31.08 8.20
N LEU A 668 33.43 -30.14 7.27
CA LEU A 668 33.61 -28.71 7.55
C LEU A 668 32.28 -27.98 7.82
N GLU A 669 31.15 -28.60 7.47
CA GLU A 669 29.82 -27.99 7.59
C GLU A 669 29.49 -27.63 9.05
N CYS A 670 29.10 -26.38 9.27
CA CYS A 670 28.64 -25.86 10.56
C CYS A 670 27.24 -25.24 10.40
N ASN A 671 26.19 -25.96 10.80
CA ASN A 671 24.79 -25.51 10.90
C ASN A 671 24.36 -24.43 9.87
N THR A 672 24.62 -24.67 8.58
CA THR A 672 24.17 -23.81 7.49
C THR A 672 22.71 -24.10 7.15
N PHE A 673 21.97 -23.07 6.71
CA PHE A 673 20.56 -23.22 6.36
C PHE A 673 20.31 -24.31 5.30
N ASN A 674 21.25 -24.46 4.35
CA ASN A 674 21.24 -25.53 3.35
C ASN A 674 22.33 -26.57 3.66
N SER A 675 22.06 -27.84 3.35
CA SER A 675 23.08 -28.88 3.44
C SER A 675 23.97 -28.89 2.21
N VAL A 676 25.28 -29.11 2.42
CA VAL A 676 26.25 -29.30 1.32
C VAL A 676 25.85 -30.44 0.40
N LEU A 677 25.17 -31.46 0.95
CA LEU A 677 24.73 -32.63 0.22
C LEU A 677 23.78 -32.28 -0.95
N ALA A 678 23.06 -31.15 -0.88
CA ALA A 678 22.25 -30.64 -1.97
C ALA A 678 23.08 -30.42 -3.26
N PHE A 679 24.36 -30.08 -3.10
CA PHE A 679 25.28 -29.86 -4.21
C PHE A 679 26.08 -31.12 -4.60
N ALA A 680 25.99 -32.21 -3.87
CA ALA A 680 26.62 -33.46 -4.29
C ALA A 680 25.93 -34.07 -5.52
N SER A 681 26.56 -35.05 -6.16
CA SER A 681 25.93 -35.83 -7.23
C SER A 681 24.75 -36.66 -6.70
N LYS A 682 23.85 -37.07 -7.59
CA LYS A 682 22.76 -38.00 -7.26
C LYS A 682 23.27 -39.36 -6.76
N GLU A 683 24.46 -39.78 -7.22
CA GLU A 683 25.11 -41.01 -6.77
C GLU A 683 25.54 -40.90 -5.30
N LEU A 684 26.14 -39.77 -4.90
CA LEU A 684 26.52 -39.51 -3.52
C LEU A 684 25.31 -39.24 -2.62
N GLN A 685 24.26 -38.59 -3.11
CA GLN A 685 22.97 -38.47 -2.40
C GLN A 685 22.31 -39.83 -2.12
N ASN A 686 22.69 -40.87 -2.89
CA ASN A 686 22.27 -42.26 -2.68
C ASN A 686 23.33 -43.10 -1.95
N ASN A 687 24.44 -42.50 -1.50
CA ASN A 687 25.48 -43.16 -0.72
C ASN A 687 25.18 -43.00 0.78
N LYS A 688 24.87 -44.11 1.46
CA LYS A 688 24.47 -44.11 2.87
C LYS A 688 25.54 -43.54 3.81
N GLU A 689 26.82 -43.77 3.54
CA GLU A 689 27.91 -43.32 4.40
C GLU A 689 28.02 -41.80 4.42
N ILE A 690 28.02 -41.16 3.25
CA ILE A 690 28.13 -39.70 3.17
C ILE A 690 26.87 -39.01 3.70
N VAL A 691 25.68 -39.60 3.46
CA VAL A 691 24.40 -39.13 3.99
C VAL A 691 24.40 -39.14 5.51
N LEU A 692 24.83 -40.24 6.14
CA LEU A 692 24.90 -40.32 7.61
C LEU A 692 25.90 -39.30 8.19
N ASN A 693 27.08 -39.14 7.57
CA ASN A 693 28.03 -38.10 7.99
C ASN A 693 27.46 -36.69 7.84
N ALA A 694 26.68 -36.44 6.78
CA ALA A 694 26.03 -35.15 6.56
C ALA A 694 24.93 -34.88 7.59
N ILE A 695 24.09 -35.87 7.91
CA ILE A 695 23.03 -35.75 8.93
C ILE A 695 23.61 -35.42 10.31
N GLN A 696 24.73 -36.04 10.68
CA GLN A 696 25.43 -35.74 11.95
C GLN A 696 25.89 -34.28 12.07
N ARG A 697 26.10 -33.60 10.95
CA ARG A 697 26.51 -32.19 10.91
C ARG A 697 25.33 -31.25 10.72
N ASN A 698 24.36 -31.66 9.90
CA ASN A 698 23.17 -30.90 9.57
C ASN A 698 22.01 -31.88 9.27
N PRO A 699 21.02 -32.01 10.18
CA PRO A 699 19.89 -32.93 9.99
C PRO A 699 19.08 -32.69 8.71
N ARG A 700 19.16 -31.46 8.16
CA ARG A 700 18.53 -31.12 6.87
C ARG A 700 19.04 -31.96 5.70
N ALA A 701 20.25 -32.51 5.80
CA ALA A 701 20.82 -33.42 4.80
C ALA A 701 19.90 -34.61 4.48
N TYR A 702 19.03 -35.02 5.42
CA TYR A 702 18.01 -36.04 5.18
C TYR A 702 17.12 -35.72 3.96
N LEU A 703 16.74 -34.45 3.77
CA LEU A 703 15.87 -34.02 2.67
C LEU A 703 16.56 -34.14 1.30
N GLU A 704 17.90 -34.13 1.28
CA GLU A 704 18.71 -34.24 0.07
C GLU A 704 19.10 -35.69 -0.26
N ALA A 705 18.87 -36.62 0.67
CA ALA A 705 19.11 -38.04 0.45
C ALA A 705 18.12 -38.62 -0.58
N SER A 706 18.51 -39.71 -1.24
CA SER A 706 17.62 -40.42 -2.16
C SER A 706 16.36 -40.94 -1.45
N GLU A 707 15.25 -41.06 -2.17
CA GLU A 707 13.99 -41.63 -1.63
C GLU A 707 14.21 -43.00 -0.96
N LYS A 708 15.11 -43.81 -1.53
CA LYS A 708 15.51 -45.10 -0.97
C LYS A 708 16.13 -44.96 0.41
N LEU A 709 17.01 -43.97 0.62
CA LEU A 709 17.65 -43.72 1.90
C LEU A 709 16.76 -42.96 2.87
N GLN A 710 15.82 -42.14 2.39
CA GLN A 710 14.78 -41.54 3.23
C GLN A 710 13.86 -42.61 3.84
N ALA A 711 13.67 -43.73 3.13
CA ALA A 711 12.96 -44.90 3.65
C ALA A 711 13.87 -45.91 4.39
N ASP A 712 15.16 -45.60 4.61
CA ASP A 712 16.08 -46.46 5.37
C ASP A 712 15.99 -46.16 6.87
N GLU A 713 15.77 -47.20 7.67
CA GLU A 713 15.53 -47.08 9.11
C GLU A 713 16.73 -46.50 9.87
N GLN A 714 17.96 -46.82 9.48
CA GLN A 714 19.16 -46.29 10.16
C GLN A 714 19.34 -44.81 9.85
N VAL A 715 19.09 -44.40 8.61
CA VAL A 715 19.14 -42.98 8.20
C VAL A 715 18.06 -42.18 8.92
N ALA A 716 16.84 -42.71 9.00
CA ALA A 716 15.75 -42.12 9.76
C ALA A 716 16.09 -41.99 11.26
N MET A 717 16.58 -43.08 11.86
CA MET A 717 16.96 -43.12 13.28
C MET A 717 18.03 -42.09 13.64
N GLU A 718 19.08 -41.96 12.81
CA GLU A 718 20.12 -40.94 13.02
C GLU A 718 19.54 -39.53 12.89
N THR A 719 18.68 -39.28 11.89
CA THR A 719 18.07 -37.97 11.65
C THR A 719 17.22 -37.51 12.83
N VAL A 720 16.31 -38.36 13.32
CA VAL A 720 15.45 -38.01 14.47
C VAL A 720 16.21 -37.95 15.79
N SER A 721 17.36 -38.65 15.89
CA SER A 721 18.24 -38.55 17.07
C SER A 721 18.91 -37.18 17.15
N GLN A 722 19.19 -36.54 16.01
CA GLN A 722 19.72 -35.18 15.98
C GLN A 722 18.61 -34.14 16.16
N ASN A 723 17.46 -34.32 15.48
CA ASN A 723 16.31 -33.45 15.61
C ASN A 723 14.99 -34.20 15.33
N GLY A 724 14.20 -34.40 16.37
CA GLY A 724 12.95 -35.16 16.32
C GLY A 724 11.92 -34.60 15.35
N ILE A 725 11.93 -33.30 15.02
CA ILE A 725 10.92 -32.67 14.14
C ILE A 725 10.98 -33.24 12.72
N PHE A 726 12.13 -33.76 12.31
CA PHE A 726 12.30 -34.38 10.99
C PHE A 726 11.40 -35.59 10.75
N LEU A 727 10.80 -36.17 11.81
CA LEU A 727 9.76 -37.17 11.68
C LEU A 727 8.62 -36.72 10.74
N TYR A 728 8.31 -35.41 10.68
CA TYR A 728 7.32 -34.83 9.76
C TYR A 728 7.63 -35.12 8.28
N PHE A 729 8.91 -35.10 7.89
CA PHE A 729 9.35 -35.30 6.50
C PHE A 729 9.52 -36.77 6.12
N MET A 730 9.30 -37.70 7.06
CA MET A 730 9.55 -39.12 6.84
C MET A 730 8.35 -39.81 6.17
N PRO A 731 8.60 -40.80 5.29
CA PRO A 731 7.52 -41.57 4.69
C PRO A 731 6.71 -42.31 5.76
N GLU A 732 5.45 -42.61 5.46
CA GLU A 732 4.52 -43.22 6.42
C GLU A 732 5.03 -44.56 6.99
N SER A 733 5.75 -45.34 6.18
CA SER A 733 6.40 -46.58 6.63
C SER A 733 7.36 -46.38 7.80
N ILE A 734 8.10 -45.26 7.81
CA ILE A 734 9.04 -44.89 8.86
C ILE A 734 8.32 -44.23 10.04
N ARG A 735 7.32 -43.38 9.78
CA ARG A 735 6.47 -42.79 10.83
C ARG A 735 5.65 -43.82 11.61
N ASN A 736 5.46 -45.00 11.02
CA ASN A 736 4.82 -46.15 11.65
C ASN A 736 5.82 -47.16 12.26
N ASN A 737 7.11 -46.82 12.34
CA ASN A 737 8.10 -47.63 13.06
C ASN A 737 8.19 -47.15 14.53
N LEU A 738 7.88 -48.04 15.47
CA LEU A 738 7.84 -47.72 16.90
C LEU A 738 9.20 -47.24 17.43
N GLU A 739 10.32 -47.85 17.03
CA GLU A 739 11.64 -47.49 17.54
C GLU A 739 12.05 -46.09 17.07
N VAL A 740 11.79 -45.76 15.79
CA VAL A 740 12.05 -44.42 15.24
C VAL A 740 11.19 -43.37 15.93
N VAL A 741 9.90 -43.67 16.16
CA VAL A 741 8.99 -42.76 16.86
C VAL A 741 9.44 -42.53 18.30
N LEU A 742 9.78 -43.59 19.04
CA LEU A 742 10.28 -43.48 20.41
C LEU A 742 11.51 -42.57 20.47
N ARG A 743 12.47 -42.77 19.56
CA ARG A 743 13.65 -41.90 19.48
C ARG A 743 13.32 -40.46 19.16
N ALA A 744 12.39 -40.23 18.23
CA ALA A 744 11.97 -38.89 17.83
C ALA A 744 11.33 -38.13 19.00
N VAL A 745 10.43 -38.78 19.75
CA VAL A 745 9.75 -38.16 20.91
C VAL A 745 10.67 -38.03 22.13
N GLU A 746 11.70 -38.88 22.27
CA GLU A 746 12.75 -38.72 23.28
C GLU A 746 13.59 -37.47 23.03
N ASN A 747 13.89 -37.16 21.76
CA ASN A 747 14.64 -35.98 21.36
C ASN A 747 13.78 -34.70 21.41
N ASP A 748 12.61 -34.71 20.78
CA ASP A 748 11.61 -33.64 20.83
C ASP A 748 10.19 -34.22 21.05
N PRO A 749 9.61 -34.08 22.26
CA PRO A 749 8.26 -34.56 22.54
C PRO A 749 7.17 -33.99 21.61
N TRP A 750 7.39 -32.81 21.00
CA TRP A 750 6.45 -32.24 20.03
C TRP A 750 6.36 -33.02 18.72
N SER A 751 7.35 -33.86 18.42
CA SER A 751 7.32 -34.77 17.28
C SER A 751 6.20 -35.79 17.33
N TYR A 752 5.59 -35.98 18.51
CA TYR A 752 4.36 -36.76 18.67
C TYR A 752 3.25 -36.31 17.72
N ALA A 753 3.19 -35.01 17.39
CA ALA A 753 2.23 -34.46 16.42
C ALA A 753 2.28 -35.19 15.07
N PHE A 754 3.46 -35.67 14.66
CA PHE A 754 3.71 -36.22 13.33
C PHE A 754 3.49 -37.73 13.24
N VAL A 755 3.19 -38.39 14.36
CA VAL A 755 2.87 -39.83 14.40
C VAL A 755 1.48 -40.06 13.82
N THR A 756 1.41 -40.86 12.76
CA THR A 756 0.17 -41.12 12.00
C THR A 756 -0.60 -42.35 12.46
N SER A 757 0.06 -43.34 13.06
CA SER A 757 -0.58 -44.58 13.52
C SER A 757 -1.21 -44.42 14.90
N ASP A 758 -2.52 -44.60 15.01
CA ASP A 758 -3.25 -44.62 16.29
C ASP A 758 -2.70 -45.68 17.26
N SER A 759 -2.23 -46.82 16.75
CA SER A 759 -1.64 -47.88 17.57
C SER A 759 -0.36 -47.40 18.28
N ILE A 760 0.47 -46.62 17.58
CA ILE A 760 1.72 -46.09 18.13
C ILE A 760 1.46 -44.88 19.01
N ARG A 761 0.52 -44.01 18.62
CA ARG A 761 0.07 -42.86 19.42
C ARG A 761 -0.43 -43.28 20.81
N ASN A 762 -1.05 -44.46 20.90
CA ASN A 762 -1.57 -45.04 22.13
C ASN A 762 -0.60 -46.02 22.82
N HIS A 763 0.62 -46.17 22.32
CA HIS A 763 1.60 -47.08 22.90
C HIS A 763 2.09 -46.56 24.26
N GLU A 764 2.14 -47.45 25.27
CA GLU A 764 2.43 -47.08 26.66
C GLU A 764 3.73 -46.26 26.82
N GLN A 765 4.79 -46.66 26.11
CA GLN A 765 6.08 -45.97 26.17
C GLN A 765 6.04 -44.59 25.53
N VAL A 766 5.31 -44.41 24.43
CA VAL A 766 5.18 -43.11 23.75
C VAL A 766 4.42 -42.13 24.65
N ILE A 767 3.29 -42.57 25.23
CA ILE A 767 2.51 -41.77 26.17
C ILE A 767 3.36 -41.39 27.40
N LYS A 768 4.19 -42.32 27.90
CA LYS A 768 5.06 -42.08 29.04
C LYS A 768 6.14 -41.03 28.77
N ILE A 769 6.71 -41.01 27.56
CA ILE A 769 7.76 -40.05 27.19
C ILE A 769 7.15 -38.65 26.96
N VAL A 770 6.03 -38.57 26.23
CA VAL A 770 5.43 -37.28 25.86
C VAL A 770 4.66 -36.65 27.03
N GLY A 771 3.93 -37.48 27.80
CA GLY A 771 3.06 -37.05 28.88
C GLY A 771 1.66 -36.63 28.41
N LEU A 772 0.63 -37.02 29.16
CA LEU A 772 -0.79 -36.80 28.79
C LEU A 772 -1.14 -35.31 28.63
N GLU A 773 -0.62 -34.44 29.50
CA GLU A 773 -0.88 -32.99 29.42
C GLU A 773 -0.33 -32.36 28.13
N LEU A 774 0.83 -32.84 27.67
CA LEU A 774 1.44 -32.34 26.44
C LEU A 774 0.75 -32.92 25.21
N ILE A 775 0.32 -34.18 25.26
CA ILE A 775 -0.51 -34.80 24.20
C ILE A 775 -1.80 -33.98 23.99
N GLU A 776 -2.54 -33.67 25.06
CA GLU A 776 -3.74 -32.83 24.98
C GLU A 776 -3.45 -31.44 24.40
N LYS A 777 -2.25 -30.90 24.67
CA LYS A 777 -1.84 -29.63 24.11
C LYS A 777 -1.51 -29.72 22.62
N ILE A 778 -0.78 -30.76 22.21
CA ILE A 778 -0.39 -31.00 20.82
C ILE A 778 -1.63 -31.24 19.96
N ASP A 779 -2.57 -32.06 20.43
CA ASP A 779 -3.77 -32.45 19.68
C ASP A 779 -4.79 -31.31 19.46
N ARG A 780 -4.56 -30.13 20.06
CA ARG A 780 -5.31 -28.91 19.76
C ARG A 780 -4.89 -28.22 18.47
N TYR A 781 -3.75 -28.60 17.90
CA TYR A 781 -3.16 -28.03 16.71
C TYR A 781 -3.07 -29.09 15.62
N ASP A 782 -3.16 -28.67 14.36
CA ASP A 782 -2.86 -29.58 13.25
C ASP A 782 -1.34 -29.77 13.05
N GLN A 783 -0.94 -30.76 12.24
CA GLN A 783 0.47 -31.09 12.01
C GLN A 783 1.25 -29.92 11.39
N ASP A 784 0.63 -29.16 10.49
CA ASP A 784 1.29 -28.05 9.79
C ASP A 784 1.47 -26.84 10.71
N GLU A 785 0.51 -26.60 11.60
CA GLU A 785 0.59 -25.60 12.66
C GLU A 785 1.70 -25.92 13.66
N VAL A 786 1.76 -27.17 14.14
CA VAL A 786 2.86 -27.62 15.03
C VAL A 786 4.21 -27.49 14.33
N PHE A 787 4.29 -27.92 13.06
CA PHE A 787 5.49 -27.76 12.26
C PHE A 787 5.89 -26.29 12.15
N ARG A 788 4.99 -25.37 11.78
CA ARG A 788 5.31 -23.93 11.69
C ARG A 788 5.76 -23.34 13.02
N MET A 789 5.06 -23.67 14.11
CA MET A 789 5.40 -23.16 15.44
C MET A 789 6.77 -23.64 15.93
N ARG A 790 7.15 -24.89 15.63
CA ARG A 790 8.37 -25.51 16.15
C ARG A 790 9.55 -25.37 15.21
N TYR A 791 9.32 -25.49 13.91
CA TYR A 791 10.36 -25.37 12.88
C TYR A 791 10.81 -23.93 12.71
N LEU A 792 9.90 -22.94 12.67
CA LEU A 792 10.31 -21.52 12.53
C LEU A 792 10.99 -21.00 13.81
N ALA A 793 10.60 -21.48 14.99
CA ALA A 793 11.22 -21.12 16.26
C ALA A 793 12.66 -21.66 16.45
N LEU A 794 13.14 -22.54 15.56
CA LEU A 794 14.52 -23.02 15.54
C LEU A 794 15.45 -22.17 14.65
N TYR A 795 14.87 -21.28 13.82
CA TYR A 795 15.61 -20.46 12.86
C TYR A 795 15.45 -18.94 13.07
N ASP A 796 14.66 -18.53 14.07
CA ASP A 796 14.80 -17.26 14.81
C ASP A 796 15.85 -17.43 15.92
#